data_AF-A0A178TMB3-F1
#
_entry.id   AF-A0A178TMB3-F1
#
_cell.length_a   1.000
_cell.length_b   1.000
_cell.length_c   1.000
_cell.angle_alpha   90.00
_cell.angle_beta   90.00
_cell.angle_gamma   90.00
#
_symmetry.space_group_name_H-M   'P 1'
#
loop_
_entity.id
_entity.type
_entity.pdbx_description
1 polymer ?
#
loop_
_entity_poly.entity_id
_entity_poly.type
_entity_poly.pdbx_seq_one_letter_code
_entity_poly.pdbx_strand_id
1 'polypeptide(L)'
;MMNTKETAKKIRQELKEKFPFTKFSVRCERSGSINVSWTDFPTERAVEDVVSKYEQVQRCEVTGEILSGGNLFVFTCQTWTEEMKKKIETEVRNNYGESYLNDRACYYRAFNETAEKMYQEYLETLENQKEASKQTKKTQQEQQQADVKATYTLNEELNGIEITFNTVPSEEVRNELKTNGFRWSKYKKVWYAKQTAERLEFAKMLAGEAKEQTEEVTELAEATQECEHHETLADAYNVHKSLIDLIATNRQFNDTLRMTDLKPYVVILQNAYYDVKENNKYSFVQSIDVYNAVNALQNSELFNILKSEYITGSEHDNTQQAEERKEAQESINIDNNQQENEQEVFSIIPKVQENALNLQFFSNPTSSGDVLNLFDNIDLTQEKTLISDEDREHINKLEESYRATLSVFENHLQQLQELHGQYGDYFDVTEETFSFLRGDVHEIEKRIECLKSDFISKICRYFTKKYNITIDYESIRNKYNTLVTSQEIISEIIEQLDGFSFIEKAQQEIKSQLQKETSYIKTKVKNNKISLNNFFYIDSFEIQFGKYKISYNSYDRAIILFKALYLFDSGAINLSEELKERVKSLRYSENNNVFTTHELNMKKIKSIKLYKNGRVDIEFTSSHYAREFAKDFLNIVKAA
;
A
#
# COMPACT_ATOMS: atom_id res chain seq x y z
N MET A 1 33.86 -2.24 -2.84
CA MET A 1 32.57 -1.56 -2.62
C MET A 1 32.71 -0.11 -3.07
N MET A 2 31.69 0.45 -3.73
CA MET A 2 31.64 1.89 -4.00
C MET A 2 31.34 2.64 -2.71
N ASN A 3 31.93 3.83 -2.55
CA ASN A 3 31.64 4.69 -1.40
C ASN A 3 30.24 5.31 -1.55
N THR A 4 29.48 5.49 -0.47
CA THR A 4 28.16 6.17 -0.45
C THR A 4 28.15 7.48 -1.25
N LYS A 5 29.25 8.25 -1.23
CA LYS A 5 29.39 9.50 -2.00
C LYS A 5 29.45 9.30 -3.52
N GLU A 6 30.03 8.19 -3.98
CA GLU A 6 30.13 7.81 -5.39
C GLU A 6 28.78 7.29 -5.89
N THR A 7 28.12 6.44 -5.10
CA THR A 7 26.76 5.96 -5.39
C THR A 7 25.78 7.14 -5.49
N ALA A 8 25.83 8.09 -4.54
CA ALA A 8 25.02 9.30 -4.61
C ALA A 8 25.35 10.22 -5.81
N LYS A 9 26.58 10.16 -6.36
CA LYS A 9 26.93 10.87 -7.59
C LYS A 9 26.32 10.18 -8.82
N LYS A 10 26.32 8.84 -8.87
CA LYS A 10 25.66 8.06 -9.93
C LYS A 10 24.15 8.24 -9.94
N ILE A 11 23.50 8.14 -8.78
CA ILE A 11 22.07 8.41 -8.62
C ILE A 11 21.72 9.81 -9.15
N ARG A 12 22.51 10.84 -8.81
CA ARG A 12 22.32 12.21 -9.36
C ARG A 12 22.49 12.32 -10.88
N GLN A 13 23.33 11.49 -11.48
CA GLN A 13 23.51 11.47 -12.93
C GLN A 13 22.31 10.79 -13.60
N GLU A 14 21.96 9.57 -13.18
CA GLU A 14 20.88 8.82 -13.82
C GLU A 14 19.50 9.48 -13.64
N LEU A 15 19.21 10.03 -12.46
CA LEU A 15 17.98 10.81 -12.26
C LEU A 15 17.91 12.04 -13.16
N LYS A 16 19.05 12.67 -13.47
CA LYS A 16 19.10 13.81 -14.40
C LYS A 16 18.98 13.36 -15.86
N GLU A 17 19.38 12.15 -16.19
CA GLU A 17 19.24 11.57 -17.53
C GLU A 17 17.80 11.11 -17.78
N LYS A 18 17.17 10.41 -16.83
CA LYS A 18 15.76 9.96 -16.93
C LYS A 18 14.72 11.08 -16.71
N PHE A 19 14.98 11.98 -15.78
CA PHE A 19 14.03 13.02 -15.38
C PHE A 19 14.67 14.43 -15.52
N PRO A 20 15.02 14.87 -16.74
CA PRO A 20 15.87 16.04 -16.98
C PRO A 20 15.27 17.37 -16.53
N PHE A 21 13.96 17.42 -16.27
CA PHE A 21 13.23 18.60 -15.85
C PHE A 21 12.94 18.65 -14.33
N THR A 22 13.10 17.53 -13.62
CA THR A 22 12.87 17.48 -12.16
C THR A 22 14.16 17.74 -11.39
N LYS A 23 14.07 18.54 -10.33
CA LYS A 23 15.20 18.91 -9.48
C LYS A 23 15.27 18.03 -8.22
N PHE A 24 16.17 17.05 -8.23
CA PHE A 24 16.41 16.16 -7.08
C PHE A 24 17.44 16.71 -6.08
N SER A 25 17.12 16.58 -4.79
CA SER A 25 18.02 16.75 -3.65
C SER A 25 18.51 15.39 -3.18
N VAL A 26 19.72 14.99 -3.60
CA VAL A 26 20.34 13.72 -3.18
C VAL A 26 21.40 13.97 -2.11
N ARG A 27 21.16 13.49 -0.88
CA ARG A 27 21.99 13.71 0.30
C ARG A 27 22.50 12.38 0.85
N CYS A 28 23.73 12.37 1.36
CA CYS A 28 24.28 11.23 2.11
C CYS A 28 24.16 11.53 3.61
N GLU A 29 23.64 10.60 4.39
CA GLU A 29 23.55 10.74 5.84
C GLU A 29 24.80 10.20 6.54
N ARG A 30 24.99 10.55 7.82
CA ARG A 30 26.12 10.09 8.63
C ARG A 30 26.07 8.59 8.95
N SER A 31 24.88 8.00 8.87
CA SER A 31 24.55 6.59 8.99
C SER A 31 25.00 5.74 7.79
N GLY A 32 25.37 6.36 6.66
CA GLY A 32 25.76 5.66 5.44
C GLY A 32 24.65 5.50 4.41
N SER A 33 23.41 5.90 4.71
CA SER A 33 22.28 5.92 3.77
C SER A 33 22.31 7.10 2.80
N ILE A 34 21.50 7.00 1.73
CA ILE A 34 21.27 8.07 0.75
C ILE A 34 19.78 8.44 0.79
N ASN A 35 19.47 9.73 0.82
CA ASN A 35 18.11 10.26 0.78
C ASN A 35 17.94 11.09 -0.51
N VAL A 36 16.92 10.77 -1.30
CA VAL A 36 16.56 11.38 -2.59
C VAL A 36 15.21 12.06 -2.42
N SER A 37 15.17 13.39 -2.42
CA SER A 37 13.92 14.14 -2.30
C SER A 37 13.69 15.14 -3.44
N TRP A 38 12.43 15.31 -3.83
CA TRP A 38 11.99 16.23 -4.88
C TRP A 38 10.53 16.66 -4.64
N THR A 39 10.05 17.56 -5.49
CA THR A 39 8.72 18.16 -5.36
C THR A 39 7.93 17.95 -6.65
N ASP A 40 6.63 17.67 -6.50
CA ASP A 40 5.73 17.25 -7.57
C ASP A 40 6.29 16.06 -8.37
N PHE A 41 6.22 16.06 -9.70
CA PHE A 41 6.59 14.93 -10.55
C PHE A 41 8.11 14.64 -10.62
N PRO A 42 8.55 13.40 -10.93
CA PRO A 42 7.78 12.17 -11.20
C PRO A 42 7.20 11.55 -9.92
N THR A 43 6.39 10.48 -10.05
CA THR A 43 5.88 9.72 -8.89
C THR A 43 7.01 9.08 -8.08
N GLU A 44 6.78 8.84 -6.77
CA GLU A 44 7.74 8.15 -5.89
C GLU A 44 8.18 6.80 -6.47
N ARG A 45 7.21 5.99 -6.89
CA ARG A 45 7.44 4.68 -7.52
C ARG A 45 8.36 4.76 -8.74
N ALA A 46 8.12 5.72 -9.64
CA ALA A 46 8.95 5.90 -10.84
C ALA A 46 10.41 6.25 -10.49
N VAL A 47 10.67 6.87 -9.33
CA VAL A 47 12.04 7.14 -8.83
C VAL A 47 12.62 5.92 -8.13
N GLU A 48 11.83 5.20 -7.32
CA GLU A 48 12.23 3.94 -6.67
C GLU A 48 12.71 2.90 -7.69
N ASP A 49 12.01 2.75 -8.81
CA ASP A 49 12.41 1.87 -9.93
C ASP A 49 13.78 2.23 -10.54
N VAL A 50 14.24 3.48 -10.37
CA VAL A 50 15.58 3.94 -10.80
C VAL A 50 16.62 3.76 -9.71
N VAL A 51 16.27 4.04 -8.45
CA VAL A 51 17.26 4.14 -7.36
C VAL A 51 17.44 2.86 -6.53
N SER A 52 16.45 1.97 -6.50
CA SER A 52 16.47 0.70 -5.76
C SER A 52 17.66 -0.20 -6.13
N LYS A 53 18.06 -0.25 -7.40
CA LYS A 53 19.24 -1.00 -7.86
C LYS A 53 20.59 -0.52 -7.29
N TYR A 54 20.62 0.63 -6.62
CA TYR A 54 21.80 1.14 -5.91
C TYR A 54 21.81 0.79 -4.43
N GLU A 55 20.74 0.20 -3.92
CA GLU A 55 20.65 -0.34 -2.57
C GLU A 55 21.55 -1.58 -2.43
N GLN A 56 22.17 -1.75 -1.26
CA GLN A 56 23.00 -2.91 -0.96
C GLN A 56 22.58 -3.42 0.42
N VAL A 57 21.65 -4.38 0.44
CA VAL A 57 21.14 -4.99 1.68
C VAL A 57 21.57 -6.45 1.72
N GLN A 58 22.42 -6.79 2.69
CA GLN A 58 22.78 -8.17 2.98
C GLN A 58 21.65 -8.83 3.78
N ARG A 59 21.23 -10.03 3.36
CA ARG A 59 20.20 -10.82 4.03
C ARG A 59 20.70 -12.22 4.36
N CYS A 60 20.20 -12.78 5.46
CA CYS A 60 20.41 -14.17 5.81
C CYS A 60 19.68 -15.08 4.81
N GLU A 61 20.39 -16.04 4.21
CA GLU A 61 19.81 -16.97 3.22
C GLU A 61 18.74 -17.89 3.81
N VAL A 62 18.77 -18.13 5.14
CA VAL A 62 17.85 -19.04 5.84
C VAL A 62 16.67 -18.30 6.47
N THR A 63 16.89 -17.12 7.08
CA THR A 63 15.83 -16.38 7.81
C THR A 63 15.27 -15.18 7.03
N GLY A 64 15.91 -14.75 5.94
CA GLY A 64 15.53 -13.53 5.18
C GLY A 64 15.82 -12.20 5.90
N GLU A 65 16.26 -12.26 7.16
CA GLU A 65 16.58 -11.11 8.00
C GLU A 65 17.76 -10.31 7.46
N ILE A 66 17.72 -8.99 7.66
CA ILE A 66 18.79 -8.10 7.22
C ILE A 66 19.99 -8.24 8.16
N LEU A 67 21.16 -8.59 7.62
CA LEU A 67 22.40 -8.75 8.38
C LEU A 67 22.92 -7.39 8.88
N SER A 68 23.58 -7.38 10.03
CA SER A 68 24.02 -6.14 10.69
C SER A 68 25.37 -5.65 10.16
N GLY A 69 25.40 -4.40 9.69
CA GLY A 69 26.61 -3.71 9.21
C GLY A 69 26.79 -3.77 7.69
N GLY A 70 27.42 -2.75 7.12
CA GLY A 70 27.77 -2.70 5.69
C GLY A 70 26.64 -2.36 4.71
N ASN A 71 25.37 -2.35 5.13
CA ASN A 71 24.24 -2.06 4.25
C ASN A 71 24.19 -0.59 3.79
N LEU A 72 23.81 -0.40 2.52
CA LEU A 72 23.53 0.91 1.92
C LEU A 72 22.04 1.00 1.57
N PHE A 73 21.28 1.73 2.39
CA PHE A 73 19.87 2.03 2.13
C PHE A 73 19.73 3.30 1.27
N VAL A 74 18.77 3.28 0.34
CA VAL A 74 18.36 4.45 -0.44
C VAL A 74 16.90 4.74 -0.13
N PHE A 75 16.62 5.96 0.34
CA PHE A 75 15.27 6.42 0.65
C PHE A 75 14.83 7.47 -0.35
N THR A 76 13.63 7.31 -0.92
CA THR A 76 12.92 8.37 -1.64
C THR A 76 12.07 9.21 -0.69
N CYS A 77 11.71 10.42 -1.12
CA CYS A 77 10.74 11.25 -0.44
C CYS A 77 10.17 12.28 -1.42
N GLN A 78 8.97 12.00 -1.91
CA GLN A 78 8.21 12.92 -2.76
C GLN A 78 7.38 13.89 -1.92
N THR A 79 7.39 15.18 -2.26
CA THR A 79 6.45 16.17 -1.68
C THR A 79 5.56 16.77 -2.76
N TRP A 80 4.24 16.65 -2.63
CA TRP A 80 3.31 17.32 -3.54
C TRP A 80 3.01 18.75 -3.07
N THR A 81 2.98 19.70 -3.99
CA THR A 81 2.39 21.02 -3.73
C THR A 81 0.87 20.92 -3.65
N GLU A 82 0.23 21.75 -2.83
CA GLU A 82 -1.24 21.75 -2.69
C GLU A 82 -1.96 22.04 -4.02
N GLU A 83 -1.35 22.85 -4.88
CA GLU A 83 -1.87 23.15 -6.23
C GLU A 83 -1.85 21.91 -7.13
N MET A 84 -0.71 21.21 -7.21
CA MET A 84 -0.58 19.99 -8.01
C MET A 84 -1.43 18.86 -7.44
N LYS A 85 -1.43 18.69 -6.11
CA LYS A 85 -2.28 17.72 -5.42
C LYS A 85 -3.76 17.92 -5.76
N LYS A 86 -4.26 19.16 -5.65
CA LYS A 86 -5.65 19.49 -5.99
C LYS A 86 -5.96 19.26 -7.48
N LYS A 87 -5.00 19.51 -8.37
CA LYS A 87 -5.14 19.20 -9.81
C LYS A 87 -5.32 17.69 -10.02
N ILE A 88 -4.44 16.87 -9.42
CA ILE A 88 -4.52 15.40 -9.50
C ILE A 88 -5.83 14.89 -8.86
N GLU A 89 -6.23 15.37 -7.68
CA GLU A 89 -7.51 14.98 -7.04
C GLU A 89 -8.75 15.38 -7.85
N THR A 90 -8.66 16.46 -8.63
CA THR A 90 -9.73 16.86 -9.56
C THR A 90 -9.83 15.88 -10.72
N GLU A 91 -8.68 15.50 -11.29
CA GLU A 91 -8.59 14.54 -12.39
C GLU A 91 -8.94 13.10 -11.95
N VAL A 92 -8.59 12.71 -10.73
CA VAL A 92 -9.07 11.48 -10.08
C VAL A 92 -10.59 11.49 -9.94
N ARG A 93 -11.19 12.60 -9.48
CA ARG A 93 -12.66 12.72 -9.38
C ARG A 93 -13.32 12.59 -10.76
N ASN A 94 -12.73 13.17 -11.81
CA ASN A 94 -13.25 13.09 -13.17
C ASN A 94 -13.19 11.65 -13.73
N ASN A 95 -12.06 10.96 -13.55
CA ASN A 95 -11.79 9.68 -14.20
C ASN A 95 -12.25 8.44 -13.39
N TYR A 96 -12.32 8.54 -12.05
CA TYR A 96 -12.65 7.44 -11.15
C TYR A 96 -13.88 7.71 -10.25
N GLY A 97 -14.36 8.96 -10.19
CA GLY A 97 -15.49 9.36 -9.35
C GLY A 97 -15.11 9.71 -7.90
N GLU A 98 -16.02 10.37 -7.19
CA GLU A 98 -15.75 10.91 -5.84
C GLU A 98 -15.62 9.83 -4.75
N SER A 99 -16.09 8.60 -5.00
CA SER A 99 -15.89 7.46 -4.09
C SER A 99 -14.40 7.12 -3.90
N TYR A 100 -13.58 7.29 -4.94
CA TYR A 100 -12.14 7.03 -4.90
C TYR A 100 -11.37 8.02 -4.02
N LEU A 101 -11.93 9.19 -3.71
CA LEU A 101 -11.31 10.13 -2.76
C LEU A 101 -11.57 9.75 -1.29
N ASN A 102 -12.56 8.88 -1.04
CA ASN A 102 -13.01 8.53 0.30
C ASN A 102 -12.46 7.16 0.77
N ASP A 103 -12.23 6.21 -0.13
CA ASP A 103 -11.50 4.98 0.21
C ASP A 103 -9.98 5.16 0.10
N ARG A 104 -9.24 4.72 1.12
CA ARG A 104 -7.79 4.93 1.22
C ARG A 104 -7.00 4.17 0.14
N ALA A 105 -7.37 2.93 -0.16
CA ALA A 105 -6.62 2.09 -1.10
C ALA A 105 -6.87 2.56 -2.54
N CYS A 106 -8.14 2.84 -2.86
CA CYS A 106 -8.56 3.42 -4.13
C CYS A 106 -7.93 4.80 -4.36
N TYR A 107 -7.90 5.67 -3.33
CA TYR A 107 -7.26 7.00 -3.41
C TYR A 107 -5.80 6.90 -3.84
N TYR A 108 -4.96 6.16 -3.11
CA TYR A 108 -3.53 6.11 -3.41
C TYR A 108 -3.25 5.48 -4.78
N ARG A 109 -4.05 4.48 -5.19
CA ARG A 109 -3.93 3.87 -6.51
C ARG A 109 -4.27 4.87 -7.62
N ALA A 110 -5.48 5.42 -7.61
CA ALA A 110 -5.94 6.34 -8.65
C ALA A 110 -5.11 7.64 -8.68
N PHE A 111 -4.70 8.16 -7.52
CA PHE A 111 -3.83 9.33 -7.42
C PHE A 111 -2.47 9.06 -8.10
N ASN A 112 -1.83 7.92 -7.84
CA ASN A 112 -0.54 7.58 -8.45
C ASN A 112 -0.66 7.29 -9.96
N GLU A 113 -1.69 6.56 -10.39
CA GLU A 113 -1.97 6.29 -11.81
C GLU A 113 -2.21 7.61 -12.58
N THR A 114 -3.04 8.50 -12.03
CA THR A 114 -3.34 9.82 -12.61
C THR A 114 -2.11 10.72 -12.63
N ALA A 115 -1.33 10.74 -11.53
CA ALA A 115 -0.11 11.51 -11.44
C ALA A 115 0.95 11.06 -12.45
N GLU A 116 1.10 9.75 -12.69
CA GLU A 116 2.03 9.22 -13.68
C GLU A 116 1.58 9.61 -15.10
N LYS A 117 0.29 9.46 -15.43
CA LYS A 117 -0.25 9.89 -16.73
C LYS A 117 -0.02 11.39 -16.98
N MET A 118 -0.35 12.23 -16.01
CA MET A 118 -0.12 13.69 -16.09
C MET A 118 1.37 14.04 -16.22
N TYR A 119 2.29 13.19 -15.74
CA TYR A 119 3.73 13.39 -15.94
C TYR A 119 4.17 13.03 -17.36
N GLN A 120 3.66 11.95 -17.94
CA GLN A 120 3.96 11.59 -19.34
C GLN A 120 3.44 12.67 -20.31
N GLU A 121 2.20 13.14 -20.13
CA GLU A 121 1.64 14.28 -20.87
C GLU A 121 2.52 15.55 -20.72
N TYR A 122 3.06 15.80 -19.51
CA TYR A 122 3.99 16.91 -19.28
C TYR A 122 5.33 16.74 -20.02
N LEU A 123 5.88 15.52 -20.09
CA LEU A 123 7.10 15.24 -20.86
C LEU A 123 6.87 15.46 -22.37
N GLU A 124 5.76 14.96 -22.91
CA GLU A 124 5.38 15.13 -24.32
C GLU A 124 5.21 16.60 -24.70
N THR A 125 4.49 17.39 -23.89
CA THR A 125 4.34 18.83 -24.15
C THR A 125 5.68 19.58 -24.13
N LEU A 126 6.64 19.17 -23.30
CA LEU A 126 7.98 19.76 -23.27
C LEU A 126 8.87 19.32 -24.45
N GLU A 127 8.70 18.09 -24.94
CA GLU A 127 9.37 17.61 -26.16
C GLU A 127 8.85 18.40 -27.38
N ASN A 128 7.54 18.49 -27.55
CA ASN A 128 6.88 19.27 -28.59
C ASN A 128 7.31 20.75 -28.58
N GLN A 129 7.44 21.36 -27.38
CA GLN A 129 7.97 22.73 -27.25
C GLN A 129 9.44 22.85 -27.67
N LYS A 130 10.30 21.86 -27.35
CA LYS A 130 11.69 21.83 -27.83
C LYS A 130 11.75 21.73 -29.35
N GLU A 131 10.93 20.87 -29.95
CA GLU A 131 10.88 20.65 -31.40
C GLU A 131 10.42 21.91 -32.15
N ALA A 132 9.31 22.51 -31.71
CA ALA A 132 8.82 23.79 -32.21
C ALA A 132 9.92 24.87 -32.14
N SER A 133 10.64 24.96 -31.01
CA SER A 133 11.73 25.93 -30.84
C SER A 133 12.95 25.70 -31.76
N LYS A 134 13.18 24.46 -32.24
CA LYS A 134 14.19 24.16 -33.27
C LYS A 134 13.68 24.60 -34.65
N GLN A 135 12.42 24.33 -34.97
CA GLN A 135 11.81 24.73 -36.25
C GLN A 135 11.76 26.25 -36.41
N THR A 136 11.31 27.00 -35.39
CA THR A 136 11.26 28.47 -35.46
C THR A 136 12.63 29.10 -35.72
N LYS A 137 13.71 28.52 -35.15
CA LYS A 137 15.09 28.99 -35.39
C LYS A 137 15.58 28.70 -36.81
N LYS A 138 15.07 27.64 -37.45
CA LYS A 138 15.40 27.28 -38.83
C LYS A 138 14.71 28.24 -39.81
N THR A 139 13.41 28.48 -39.65
CA THR A 139 12.63 29.44 -40.46
C THR A 139 13.16 30.88 -40.37
N GLN A 140 13.68 31.29 -39.21
CA GLN A 140 14.31 32.61 -39.03
C GLN A 140 15.67 32.76 -39.73
N GLN A 141 16.37 31.66 -40.05
CA GLN A 141 17.59 31.70 -40.86
C GLN A 141 17.26 31.80 -42.37
N GLU A 142 16.26 31.07 -42.83
CA GLU A 142 15.83 31.04 -44.24
C GLU A 142 15.29 32.41 -44.71
N GLN A 143 14.58 33.16 -43.84
CA GLN A 143 14.03 34.48 -44.17
C GLN A 143 15.07 35.62 -44.30
N GLN A 144 16.34 35.41 -43.94
CA GLN A 144 17.41 36.41 -44.14
C GLN A 144 18.16 36.26 -45.47
N GLN A 145 17.86 35.22 -46.27
CA GLN A 145 18.63 34.86 -47.47
C GLN A 145 18.02 35.38 -48.80
N ALA A 146 16.94 36.17 -48.75
CA ALA A 146 16.12 36.51 -49.92
C ALA A 146 16.43 37.86 -50.64
N ASP A 147 17.36 38.69 -50.15
CA ASP A 147 17.69 40.01 -50.74
C ASP A 147 19.19 40.17 -51.10
N VAL A 148 19.81 39.08 -51.59
CA VAL A 148 21.21 39.08 -52.03
C VAL A 148 21.27 39.17 -53.55
N LYS A 149 21.63 40.35 -54.08
CA LYS A 149 21.79 40.60 -55.52
C LYS A 149 23.26 40.54 -55.91
N ALA A 150 23.60 39.64 -56.82
CA ALA A 150 24.95 39.50 -57.38
C ALA A 150 25.12 40.32 -58.68
N THR A 151 26.35 40.72 -58.96
CA THR A 151 26.79 41.34 -60.22
C THR A 151 28.16 40.80 -60.62
N TYR A 152 28.44 40.72 -61.92
CA TYR A 152 29.76 40.30 -62.43
C TYR A 152 30.37 41.36 -63.35
N THR A 153 31.70 41.35 -63.43
CA THR A 153 32.49 42.22 -64.30
C THR A 153 33.62 41.41 -64.93
N LEU A 154 33.89 41.65 -66.21
CA LEU A 154 35.01 41.05 -66.93
C LEU A 154 36.22 41.98 -66.92
N ASN A 155 37.39 41.43 -66.56
CA ASN A 155 38.65 42.14 -66.51
C ASN A 155 39.55 41.61 -67.64
N GLU A 156 39.52 42.30 -68.78
CA GLU A 156 40.19 41.86 -70.02
C GLU A 156 41.72 41.85 -69.90
N GLU A 157 42.31 42.77 -69.14
CA GLU A 157 43.78 42.85 -68.94
C GLU A 157 44.35 41.64 -68.20
N LEU A 158 43.55 41.02 -67.32
CA LEU A 158 43.96 39.85 -66.52
C LEU A 158 43.23 38.56 -66.93
N ASN A 159 42.41 38.60 -67.98
CA ASN A 159 41.57 37.51 -68.47
C ASN A 159 40.80 36.81 -67.33
N GLY A 160 40.08 37.61 -66.53
CA GLY A 160 39.46 37.19 -65.29
C GLY A 160 38.03 37.70 -65.09
N ILE A 161 37.23 36.91 -64.39
CA ILE A 161 35.85 37.24 -64.00
C ILE A 161 35.87 37.66 -62.53
N GLU A 162 35.32 38.83 -62.20
CA GLU A 162 35.14 39.33 -60.83
C GLU A 162 33.63 39.39 -60.50
N ILE A 163 33.19 38.80 -59.38
CA ILE A 163 31.79 38.76 -58.90
C ILE A 163 31.69 39.51 -57.57
N THR A 164 30.67 40.36 -57.45
CA THR A 164 30.31 41.13 -56.25
C THR A 164 28.87 40.87 -55.82
N PHE A 165 28.60 41.05 -54.53
CA PHE A 165 27.28 40.93 -53.91
C PHE A 165 26.97 42.21 -53.12
N ASN A 166 25.70 42.62 -53.09
CA ASN A 166 25.23 43.78 -52.31
C ASN A 166 25.42 43.60 -50.79
N THR A 167 25.30 42.36 -50.30
CA THR A 167 25.47 41.94 -48.90
C THR A 167 26.40 40.72 -48.83
N VAL A 168 26.72 40.22 -47.63
CA VAL A 168 27.56 39.02 -47.49
C VAL A 168 26.73 37.79 -47.92
N PRO A 169 27.12 37.06 -48.99
CA PRO A 169 26.36 35.89 -49.45
C PRO A 169 26.38 34.75 -48.42
N SER A 170 25.38 33.88 -48.48
CA SER A 170 25.23 32.74 -47.56
C SER A 170 26.41 31.77 -47.61
N GLU A 171 26.49 30.85 -46.65
CA GLU A 171 27.59 29.87 -46.61
C GLU A 171 27.56 28.91 -47.80
N GLU A 172 26.36 28.55 -48.27
CA GLU A 172 26.12 27.71 -49.45
C GLU A 172 26.69 28.37 -50.72
N VAL A 173 26.26 29.61 -51.04
CA VAL A 173 26.75 30.37 -52.20
C VAL A 173 28.26 30.58 -52.15
N ARG A 174 28.84 30.80 -50.95
CA ARG A 174 30.29 30.91 -50.76
C ARG A 174 31.03 29.58 -50.95
N ASN A 175 30.37 28.44 -50.80
CA ASN A 175 30.96 27.14 -51.08
C ASN A 175 30.84 26.80 -52.57
N GLU A 176 29.72 27.07 -53.23
CA GLU A 176 29.58 26.94 -54.68
C GLU A 176 30.60 27.77 -55.46
N LEU A 177 30.85 29.02 -55.04
CA LEU A 177 31.89 29.88 -55.62
C LEU A 177 33.28 29.22 -55.54
N LYS A 178 33.64 28.62 -54.39
CA LYS A 178 34.92 27.91 -54.21
C LYS A 178 34.99 26.66 -55.09
N THR A 179 33.91 25.87 -55.16
CA THR A 179 33.81 24.66 -56.00
C THR A 179 33.99 25.00 -57.48
N ASN A 180 33.39 26.10 -57.95
CA ASN A 180 33.57 26.64 -59.30
C ASN A 180 34.94 27.34 -59.50
N GLY A 181 35.81 27.35 -58.48
CA GLY A 181 37.20 27.83 -58.58
C GLY A 181 37.38 29.34 -58.37
N PHE A 182 36.35 30.06 -57.93
CA PHE A 182 36.48 31.47 -57.53
C PHE A 182 37.17 31.59 -56.16
N ARG A 183 38.03 32.60 -56.03
CA ARG A 183 38.76 32.91 -54.79
C ARG A 183 38.41 34.31 -54.30
N TRP A 184 38.37 34.49 -52.99
CA TRP A 184 38.08 35.79 -52.39
C TRP A 184 39.31 36.71 -52.40
N SER A 185 39.21 37.86 -53.05
CA SER A 185 40.22 38.93 -52.97
C SER A 185 39.93 39.81 -51.76
N LYS A 186 40.76 39.70 -50.71
CA LYS A 186 40.65 40.54 -49.50
C LYS A 186 40.85 42.04 -49.79
N TYR A 187 41.62 42.39 -50.82
CA TYR A 187 41.94 43.77 -51.18
C TYR A 187 40.82 44.45 -51.98
N LYS A 188 40.29 43.78 -53.01
CA LYS A 188 39.19 44.31 -53.83
C LYS A 188 37.79 44.04 -53.25
N LYS A 189 37.66 43.09 -52.31
CA LYS A 189 36.39 42.55 -51.80
C LYS A 189 35.50 41.95 -52.91
N VAL A 190 36.11 41.23 -53.83
CA VAL A 190 35.43 40.52 -54.93
C VAL A 190 35.82 39.04 -54.95
N TRP A 191 34.94 38.20 -55.48
CA TRP A 191 35.27 36.82 -55.85
C TRP A 191 35.85 36.81 -57.26
N TYR A 192 37.04 36.25 -57.47
CA TYR A 192 37.68 36.27 -58.78
C TYR A 192 38.15 34.88 -59.24
N ALA A 193 38.07 34.64 -60.55
CA ALA A 193 38.60 33.46 -61.23
C ALA A 193 39.16 33.83 -62.60
N LYS A 194 40.00 32.95 -63.19
CA LYS A 194 40.36 33.07 -64.61
C LYS A 194 39.15 32.75 -65.48
N GLN A 195 38.96 33.53 -66.55
CA GLN A 195 37.83 33.42 -67.45
C GLN A 195 37.88 32.09 -68.22
N THR A 196 36.83 31.29 -68.04
CA THR A 196 36.52 30.06 -68.79
C THR A 196 35.01 30.08 -69.09
N ALA A 197 34.56 29.35 -70.11
CA ALA A 197 33.15 29.34 -70.52
C ALA A 197 32.21 28.97 -69.36
N GLU A 198 32.48 27.84 -68.70
CA GLU A 198 31.75 27.34 -67.52
C GLU A 198 31.62 28.38 -66.40
N ARG A 199 32.71 29.10 -66.09
CA ARG A 199 32.70 30.12 -65.02
C ARG A 199 31.98 31.40 -65.43
N LEU A 200 31.95 31.71 -66.73
CA LEU A 200 31.20 32.83 -67.26
C LEU A 200 29.69 32.53 -67.23
N GLU A 201 29.29 31.31 -67.55
CA GLU A 201 27.90 30.84 -67.41
C GLU A 201 27.46 30.83 -65.94
N PHE A 202 28.30 30.31 -65.03
CA PHE A 202 28.03 30.36 -63.59
C PHE A 202 27.91 31.81 -63.05
N ALA A 203 28.75 32.74 -63.52
CA ALA A 203 28.67 34.15 -63.14
C ALA A 203 27.39 34.84 -63.65
N LYS A 204 26.95 34.50 -64.86
CA LYS A 204 25.69 34.98 -65.46
C LYS A 204 24.46 34.44 -64.75
N MET A 205 24.46 33.15 -64.43
CA MET A 205 23.43 32.49 -63.64
C MET A 205 23.24 33.19 -62.28
N LEU A 206 24.33 33.42 -61.54
CA LEU A 206 24.29 34.13 -60.27
C LEU A 206 23.80 35.59 -60.39
N ALA A 207 24.08 36.26 -61.51
CA ALA A 207 23.64 37.63 -61.76
C ALA A 207 22.22 37.76 -62.35
N GLY A 208 21.52 36.63 -62.60
CA GLY A 208 20.16 36.61 -63.14
C GLY A 208 20.04 36.77 -64.65
N GLU A 209 21.14 36.63 -65.41
CA GLU A 209 21.13 36.63 -66.88
C GLU A 209 20.81 35.21 -67.41
N ALA A 210 19.53 34.83 -67.38
CA ALA A 210 19.08 33.50 -67.79
C ALA A 210 19.07 33.30 -69.32
N LYS A 211 19.34 32.06 -69.74
CA LYS A 211 18.80 31.45 -70.96
C LYS A 211 17.99 30.21 -70.58
N GLU A 212 16.97 29.95 -71.40
CA GLU A 212 15.89 28.99 -71.15
C GLU A 212 16.29 27.52 -71.35
N GLN A 213 15.34 26.61 -71.03
CA GLN A 213 15.27 25.15 -71.29
C GLN A 213 15.74 24.25 -70.12
N THR A 214 14.97 23.24 -69.64
CA THR A 214 13.55 22.84 -69.83
C THR A 214 13.07 22.06 -68.59
N GLU A 215 11.75 21.91 -68.42
CA GLU A 215 11.03 21.23 -67.33
C GLU A 215 11.06 19.68 -67.39
N GLU A 216 10.34 19.04 -66.44
CA GLU A 216 10.00 17.61 -66.20
C GLU A 216 10.71 16.94 -65.00
N VAL A 217 10.07 16.19 -64.09
CA VAL A 217 8.65 15.74 -63.96
C VAL A 217 8.22 15.65 -62.48
N THR A 218 6.92 15.78 -62.23
CA THR A 218 6.23 15.78 -60.92
C THR A 218 5.81 14.35 -60.45
N GLU A 219 5.27 14.27 -59.24
CA GLU A 219 4.43 13.19 -58.66
C GLU A 219 5.10 11.89 -58.15
N LEU A 220 4.95 11.67 -56.83
CA LEU A 220 4.36 10.45 -56.22
C LEU A 220 4.36 10.60 -54.68
N ALA A 221 3.27 11.14 -54.11
CA ALA A 221 3.10 11.22 -52.65
C ALA A 221 1.62 11.43 -52.22
N GLU A 222 0.76 10.43 -52.41
CA GLU A 222 -0.50 10.33 -51.66
C GLU A 222 -0.75 8.88 -51.23
N ALA A 223 -1.04 8.69 -49.93
CA ALA A 223 -2.05 7.78 -49.36
C ALA A 223 -1.66 7.21 -47.98
N THR A 224 -1.86 7.99 -46.92
CA THR A 224 -2.38 7.50 -45.63
C THR A 224 -3.09 8.65 -44.93
N GLN A 225 -4.42 8.65 -44.97
CA GLN A 225 -5.26 9.54 -44.18
C GLN A 225 -6.10 8.64 -43.25
N GLU A 226 -5.56 8.35 -42.07
CA GLU A 226 -6.35 7.75 -40.99
C GLU A 226 -7.12 8.87 -40.30
N CYS A 227 -8.46 8.86 -40.44
CA CYS A 227 -9.33 9.85 -39.84
C CYS A 227 -9.64 9.51 -38.38
N GLU A 228 -9.46 10.49 -37.50
CA GLU A 228 -9.97 10.46 -36.13
C GLU A 228 -11.51 10.40 -36.11
N HIS A 229 -12.07 9.33 -35.55
CA HIS A 229 -13.43 9.34 -35.03
C HIS A 229 -13.48 8.67 -33.66
N HIS A 230 -13.95 9.42 -32.66
CA HIS A 230 -14.20 8.91 -31.31
C HIS A 230 -15.46 8.03 -31.31
N GLU A 231 -15.33 6.77 -31.69
CA GLU A 231 -16.38 5.77 -31.50
C GLU A 231 -16.52 5.39 -30.02
N THR A 232 -17.76 5.27 -29.56
CA THR A 232 -18.05 4.85 -28.19
C THR A 232 -17.88 3.33 -28.04
N LEU A 233 -17.78 2.84 -26.80
CA LEU A 233 -17.72 1.39 -26.53
C LEU A 233 -18.93 0.64 -27.12
N ALA A 234 -20.11 1.28 -27.13
CA ALA A 234 -21.32 0.71 -27.71
C ALA A 234 -21.23 0.58 -29.25
N ASP A 235 -20.56 1.52 -29.92
CA ASP A 235 -20.36 1.47 -31.37
C ASP A 235 -19.40 0.34 -31.74
N ALA A 236 -18.23 0.27 -31.07
CA ALA A 236 -17.25 -0.82 -31.26
C ALA A 236 -17.84 -2.22 -30.94
N TYR A 237 -18.67 -2.32 -29.90
CA TYR A 237 -19.42 -3.55 -29.61
C TYR A 237 -20.40 -3.89 -30.74
N ASN A 238 -21.17 -2.93 -31.25
CA ASN A 238 -22.15 -3.16 -32.32
C ASN A 238 -21.48 -3.58 -33.64
N VAL A 239 -20.32 -3.00 -33.98
CA VAL A 239 -19.52 -3.36 -35.17
C VAL A 239 -19.05 -4.81 -35.12
N HIS A 240 -18.70 -5.33 -33.93
CA HIS A 240 -18.18 -6.69 -33.75
C HIS A 240 -19.12 -7.66 -33.03
N LYS A 241 -20.40 -7.29 -32.93
CA LYS A 241 -21.42 -7.96 -32.11
C LYS A 241 -21.48 -9.47 -32.29
N SER A 242 -21.51 -9.97 -33.53
CA SER A 242 -21.62 -11.41 -33.81
C SER A 242 -20.45 -12.24 -33.26
N LEU A 243 -19.25 -11.65 -33.16
CA LEU A 243 -18.07 -12.29 -32.58
C LEU A 243 -18.08 -12.19 -31.05
N ILE A 244 -18.43 -11.02 -30.52
CA ILE A 244 -18.48 -10.76 -29.09
C ILE A 244 -19.59 -11.60 -28.42
N ASP A 245 -20.79 -11.64 -29.00
CA ASP A 245 -21.90 -12.44 -28.51
C ASP A 245 -21.56 -13.94 -28.53
N LEU A 246 -20.85 -14.44 -29.55
CA LEU A 246 -20.39 -15.84 -29.62
C LEU A 246 -19.44 -16.17 -28.45
N ILE A 247 -18.46 -15.30 -28.19
CA ILE A 247 -17.47 -15.49 -27.10
C ILE A 247 -18.09 -15.31 -25.72
N ALA A 248 -19.09 -14.44 -25.56
CA ALA A 248 -19.72 -14.19 -24.26
C ALA A 248 -20.83 -15.20 -23.91
N THR A 249 -21.54 -15.74 -24.90
CA THR A 249 -22.65 -16.69 -24.67
C THR A 249 -22.21 -18.16 -24.72
N ASN A 250 -21.17 -18.50 -25.49
CA ASN A 250 -20.72 -19.88 -25.60
C ASN A 250 -19.63 -20.20 -24.55
N ARG A 251 -20.05 -20.78 -23.43
CA ARG A 251 -19.15 -21.13 -22.32
C ARG A 251 -18.03 -22.07 -22.72
N GLN A 252 -18.32 -23.13 -23.48
CA GLN A 252 -17.33 -24.16 -23.85
C GLN A 252 -16.24 -23.60 -24.77
N PHE A 253 -16.64 -22.88 -25.83
CA PHE A 253 -15.72 -22.22 -26.75
C PHE A 253 -14.85 -21.17 -26.05
N ASN A 254 -15.45 -20.37 -25.17
CA ASN A 254 -14.74 -19.42 -24.31
C ASN A 254 -13.73 -20.10 -23.37
N ASP A 255 -14.14 -21.13 -22.65
CA ASP A 255 -13.28 -21.81 -21.68
C ASP A 255 -12.09 -22.48 -22.38
N THR A 256 -12.28 -23.03 -23.60
CA THR A 256 -11.17 -23.48 -24.47
C THR A 256 -10.19 -22.35 -24.80
N LEU A 257 -10.68 -21.19 -25.28
CA LEU A 257 -9.81 -20.05 -25.61
C LEU A 257 -9.11 -19.47 -24.38
N ARG A 258 -9.75 -19.50 -23.20
CA ARG A 258 -9.16 -19.05 -21.91
C ARG A 258 -8.04 -19.95 -21.40
N MET A 259 -7.89 -21.16 -21.93
CA MET A 259 -6.74 -22.05 -21.67
C MET A 259 -5.54 -21.77 -22.61
N THR A 260 -5.65 -20.78 -23.50
CA THR A 260 -4.60 -20.37 -24.44
C THR A 260 -4.04 -18.98 -24.13
N ASP A 261 -3.04 -18.56 -24.89
CA ASP A 261 -2.48 -17.20 -24.89
C ASP A 261 -3.49 -16.12 -25.33
N LEU A 262 -4.60 -16.50 -25.97
CA LEU A 262 -5.68 -15.60 -26.37
C LEU A 262 -6.58 -15.13 -25.20
N LYS A 263 -6.39 -15.67 -24.00
CA LYS A 263 -7.14 -15.34 -22.78
C LYS A 263 -7.32 -13.83 -22.52
N PRO A 264 -6.32 -12.93 -22.69
CA PRO A 264 -6.50 -11.50 -22.43
C PRO A 264 -7.55 -10.87 -23.35
N TYR A 265 -7.51 -11.19 -24.65
CA TYR A 265 -8.43 -10.66 -25.65
C TYR A 265 -9.86 -11.15 -25.44
N VAL A 266 -10.01 -12.43 -25.06
CA VAL A 266 -11.31 -13.03 -24.70
C VAL A 266 -11.95 -12.32 -23.51
N VAL A 267 -11.17 -12.02 -22.46
CA VAL A 267 -11.67 -11.31 -21.28
C VAL A 267 -12.09 -9.88 -21.62
N ILE A 268 -11.34 -9.17 -22.48
CA ILE A 268 -11.71 -7.82 -22.96
C ILE A 268 -13.07 -7.83 -23.66
N LEU A 269 -13.30 -8.77 -24.60
CA LEU A 269 -14.57 -8.85 -25.33
C LEU A 269 -15.75 -9.25 -24.44
N GLN A 270 -15.53 -10.10 -23.44
CA GLN A 270 -16.57 -10.45 -22.47
C GLN A 270 -16.95 -9.28 -21.57
N ASN A 271 -15.97 -8.51 -21.09
CA ASN A 271 -16.24 -7.30 -20.32
C ASN A 271 -17.03 -6.28 -21.17
N ALA A 272 -16.66 -6.08 -22.44
CA ALA A 272 -17.43 -5.23 -23.36
C ALA A 272 -18.89 -5.69 -23.54
N TYR A 273 -19.13 -7.01 -23.65
CA TYR A 273 -20.49 -7.56 -23.70
C TYR A 273 -21.31 -7.25 -22.45
N TYR A 274 -20.74 -7.48 -21.26
CA TYR A 274 -21.43 -7.23 -19.99
C TYR A 274 -21.62 -5.74 -19.70
N ASP A 275 -20.68 -4.88 -20.07
CA ASP A 275 -20.83 -3.42 -19.88
C ASP A 275 -21.92 -2.84 -20.78
N VAL A 276 -22.04 -3.29 -22.05
CA VAL A 276 -23.12 -2.85 -22.93
C VAL A 276 -24.48 -3.43 -22.52
N LYS A 277 -24.55 -4.65 -21.97
CA LYS A 277 -25.82 -5.24 -21.49
C LYS A 277 -26.27 -4.78 -20.11
N GLU A 278 -25.34 -4.57 -19.18
CA GLU A 278 -25.63 -4.24 -17.77
C GLU A 278 -25.29 -2.79 -17.40
N ASN A 279 -25.10 -1.93 -18.40
CA ASN A 279 -24.99 -0.48 -18.26
C ASN A 279 -23.75 -0.05 -17.41
N ASN A 280 -22.56 -0.50 -17.85
CA ASN A 280 -21.23 -0.24 -17.24
C ASN A 280 -21.02 -0.77 -15.82
N LYS A 281 -21.49 -1.99 -15.53
CA LYS A 281 -21.36 -2.63 -14.21
C LYS A 281 -20.04 -3.36 -13.96
N TYR A 282 -19.26 -3.69 -15.00
CA TYR A 282 -18.07 -4.57 -14.93
C TYR A 282 -16.76 -4.02 -15.53
N SER A 283 -16.78 -2.78 -16.03
CA SER A 283 -15.70 -1.77 -16.01
C SER A 283 -14.69 -1.67 -17.16
N PHE A 284 -14.19 -0.43 -17.31
CA PHE A 284 -12.88 -0.01 -17.85
C PHE A 284 -12.49 -0.39 -19.29
N VAL A 285 -13.32 -1.09 -20.07
CA VAL A 285 -13.01 -1.36 -21.49
C VAL A 285 -13.22 -0.11 -22.36
N GLN A 286 -12.22 0.28 -23.15
CA GLN A 286 -12.37 1.34 -24.17
C GLN A 286 -12.67 0.73 -25.55
N SER A 287 -13.24 1.52 -26.46
CA SER A 287 -13.54 1.08 -27.84
C SER A 287 -12.29 0.58 -28.57
N ILE A 288 -11.13 1.19 -28.34
CA ILE A 288 -9.84 0.75 -28.90
C ILE A 288 -9.41 -0.64 -28.41
N ASP A 289 -9.73 -1.02 -27.17
CA ASP A 289 -9.41 -2.35 -26.63
C ASP A 289 -10.21 -3.45 -27.33
N VAL A 290 -11.47 -3.16 -27.66
CA VAL A 290 -12.35 -4.06 -28.43
C VAL A 290 -11.76 -4.29 -29.83
N TYR A 291 -11.38 -3.22 -30.54
CA TYR A 291 -10.75 -3.35 -31.87
C TYR A 291 -9.43 -4.12 -31.82
N ASN A 292 -8.56 -3.83 -30.85
CA ASN A 292 -7.31 -4.55 -30.67
C ASN A 292 -7.52 -6.03 -30.36
N ALA A 293 -8.48 -6.36 -29.48
CA ALA A 293 -8.81 -7.74 -29.14
C ALA A 293 -9.44 -8.51 -30.32
N VAL A 294 -10.32 -7.88 -31.10
CA VAL A 294 -10.88 -8.50 -32.32
C VAL A 294 -9.81 -8.73 -33.37
N ASN A 295 -8.93 -7.76 -33.63
CA ASN A 295 -7.82 -7.90 -34.57
C ASN A 295 -6.82 -8.99 -34.13
N ALA A 296 -6.50 -9.07 -32.84
CA ALA A 296 -5.62 -10.12 -32.32
C ALA A 296 -6.21 -11.54 -32.47
N LEU A 297 -7.53 -11.69 -32.25
CA LEU A 297 -8.22 -12.97 -32.43
C LEU A 297 -8.33 -13.34 -33.92
N GLN A 298 -8.76 -12.41 -34.78
CA GLN A 298 -8.92 -12.69 -36.21
C GLN A 298 -7.61 -13.03 -36.92
N ASN A 299 -6.48 -12.48 -36.47
CA ASN A 299 -5.14 -12.81 -36.98
C ASN A 299 -4.51 -14.07 -36.37
N SER A 300 -5.18 -14.75 -35.41
CA SER A 300 -4.69 -16.00 -34.82
C SER A 300 -5.15 -17.22 -35.63
N GLU A 301 -4.18 -18.00 -36.13
CA GLU A 301 -4.47 -19.28 -36.80
C GLU A 301 -5.22 -20.25 -35.86
N LEU A 302 -4.81 -20.32 -34.59
CA LEU A 302 -5.44 -21.17 -33.57
C LEU A 302 -6.90 -20.75 -33.30
N PHE A 303 -7.19 -19.45 -33.25
CA PHE A 303 -8.57 -18.96 -33.12
C PHE A 303 -9.42 -19.38 -34.31
N ASN A 304 -8.91 -19.22 -35.53
CA ASN A 304 -9.64 -19.54 -36.75
C ASN A 304 -9.88 -21.05 -36.92
N ILE A 305 -8.91 -21.90 -36.53
CA ILE A 305 -9.08 -23.36 -36.47
C ILE A 305 -10.21 -23.72 -35.49
N LEU A 306 -10.10 -23.32 -34.22
CA LEU A 306 -11.11 -23.62 -33.20
C LEU A 306 -12.51 -23.11 -33.58
N LYS A 307 -12.59 -21.92 -34.19
CA LYS A 307 -13.85 -21.35 -34.68
C LYS A 307 -14.44 -22.20 -35.83
N SER A 308 -13.61 -22.75 -36.71
CA SER A 308 -14.07 -23.59 -37.82
C SER A 308 -14.54 -24.97 -37.35
N GLU A 309 -13.81 -25.62 -36.44
CA GLU A 309 -14.18 -26.91 -35.85
C GLU A 309 -15.49 -26.81 -35.05
N TYR A 310 -15.69 -25.70 -34.33
CA TYR A 310 -16.90 -25.49 -33.54
C TYR A 310 -18.15 -25.22 -34.39
N ILE A 311 -18.01 -24.50 -35.51
CA ILE A 311 -19.11 -24.31 -36.48
C ILE A 311 -19.59 -25.68 -37.00
N THR A 312 -18.68 -26.59 -37.34
CA THR A 312 -19.04 -27.95 -37.79
C THR A 312 -19.63 -28.86 -36.70
N GLY A 313 -19.37 -28.60 -35.41
CA GLY A 313 -20.00 -29.35 -34.32
C GLY A 313 -21.45 -28.93 -34.02
N SER A 314 -21.75 -27.63 -34.17
CA SER A 314 -23.04 -27.06 -33.75
C SER A 314 -24.27 -27.53 -34.57
N GLU A 315 -24.08 -28.06 -35.78
CA GLU A 315 -25.16 -28.65 -36.56
C GLU A 315 -25.57 -30.05 -36.05
N HIS A 316 -24.68 -30.77 -35.35
CA HIS A 316 -24.98 -32.09 -34.80
C HIS A 316 -25.78 -32.02 -33.49
N ASP A 317 -25.32 -31.22 -32.51
CA ASP A 317 -25.97 -31.09 -31.19
C ASP A 317 -27.42 -30.58 -31.26
N ASN A 318 -27.72 -29.66 -32.17
CA ASN A 318 -29.07 -29.12 -32.34
C ASN A 318 -30.08 -30.17 -32.84
N THR A 319 -29.61 -31.23 -33.50
CA THR A 319 -30.48 -32.33 -33.96
C THR A 319 -30.84 -33.26 -32.80
N GLN A 320 -29.86 -33.59 -31.95
CA GLN A 320 -30.01 -34.53 -30.85
C GLN A 320 -30.84 -33.94 -29.69
N GLN A 321 -30.62 -32.68 -29.32
CA GLN A 321 -31.44 -31.99 -28.30
C GLN A 321 -32.89 -31.73 -28.74
N ALA A 322 -33.21 -31.84 -30.04
CA ALA A 322 -34.58 -31.73 -30.53
C ALA A 322 -35.36 -33.04 -30.40
N GLU A 323 -34.67 -34.19 -30.37
CA GLU A 323 -35.26 -35.51 -30.12
C GLU A 323 -35.49 -35.73 -28.62
N GLU A 324 -34.49 -35.44 -27.78
CA GLU A 324 -34.61 -35.55 -26.30
C GLU A 324 -35.75 -34.69 -25.74
N ARG A 325 -36.00 -33.50 -26.31
CA ARG A 325 -37.13 -32.63 -25.90
C ARG A 325 -38.50 -33.18 -26.28
N LYS A 326 -38.62 -34.09 -27.25
CA LYS A 326 -39.90 -34.76 -27.54
C LYS A 326 -40.21 -35.81 -26.48
N GLU A 327 -39.22 -36.63 -26.10
CA GLU A 327 -39.39 -37.67 -25.09
C GLU A 327 -39.65 -37.08 -23.68
N ALA A 328 -39.01 -35.96 -23.35
CA ALA A 328 -39.29 -35.21 -22.13
C ALA A 328 -40.71 -34.59 -22.10
N GLN A 329 -41.29 -34.23 -23.24
CA GLN A 329 -42.63 -33.63 -23.29
C GLN A 329 -43.74 -34.67 -23.15
N GLU A 330 -43.52 -35.93 -23.57
CA GLU A 330 -44.49 -37.02 -23.41
C GLU A 330 -44.53 -37.57 -21.98
N SER A 331 -43.44 -37.44 -21.22
CA SER A 331 -43.32 -37.93 -19.84
C SER A 331 -43.89 -37.00 -18.76
N ILE A 332 -44.17 -35.73 -19.08
CA ILE A 332 -44.70 -34.71 -18.14
C ILE A 332 -46.24 -34.80 -17.95
N ASN A 333 -46.93 -35.67 -18.70
CA ASN A 333 -48.40 -35.72 -18.72
C ASN A 333 -49.03 -36.76 -17.78
N ILE A 334 -48.27 -37.26 -16.79
CA ILE A 334 -48.72 -38.16 -15.73
C ILE A 334 -48.25 -37.58 -14.38
N ASP A 335 -49.04 -37.80 -13.32
CA ASP A 335 -48.81 -37.36 -11.93
C ASP A 335 -48.94 -35.86 -11.62
N ASN A 336 -50.05 -35.28 -12.09
CA ASN A 336 -50.80 -34.31 -11.28
C ASN A 336 -51.80 -35.07 -10.37
N ASN A 337 -51.41 -35.43 -9.14
CA ASN A 337 -52.38 -35.62 -8.05
C ASN A 337 -51.76 -35.71 -6.64
N GLN A 338 -52.50 -35.14 -5.67
CA GLN A 338 -52.37 -35.25 -4.20
C GLN A 338 -51.33 -34.37 -3.46
N GLN A 339 -51.87 -33.31 -2.83
CA GLN A 339 -51.31 -32.58 -1.68
C GLN A 339 -51.79 -33.19 -0.34
N GLU A 340 -51.38 -32.55 0.77
CA GLU A 340 -51.85 -32.69 2.19
C GLU A 340 -51.20 -33.83 3.01
N ASN A 341 -50.42 -33.55 4.09
CA ASN A 341 -50.90 -32.95 5.34
C ASN A 341 -49.78 -32.39 6.26
N GLU A 342 -50.18 -31.68 7.32
CA GLU A 342 -49.33 -31.00 8.33
C GLU A 342 -49.53 -31.59 9.77
N GLN A 343 -48.54 -31.42 10.67
CA GLN A 343 -48.59 -31.53 12.17
C GLN A 343 -48.82 -32.94 12.80
N GLU A 344 -48.09 -33.48 13.80
CA GLU A 344 -47.74 -33.01 15.17
C GLU A 344 -46.59 -33.88 15.81
N VAL A 345 -46.08 -33.51 17.02
CA VAL A 345 -45.93 -34.36 18.27
C VAL A 345 -44.77 -33.94 19.23
N PHE A 346 -45.17 -33.26 20.33
CA PHE A 346 -44.76 -33.31 21.76
C PHE A 346 -43.35 -33.71 22.34
N SER A 347 -42.74 -32.72 23.06
CA SER A 347 -42.28 -32.67 24.49
C SER A 347 -41.66 -33.86 25.28
N ILE A 348 -40.63 -33.57 26.13
CA ILE A 348 -40.59 -33.68 27.63
C ILE A 348 -39.16 -33.46 28.21
N ILE A 349 -39.05 -32.95 29.45
CA ILE A 349 -37.80 -32.73 30.25
C ILE A 349 -37.91 -33.46 31.61
N PRO A 350 -36.81 -34.00 32.20
CA PRO A 350 -36.71 -34.33 33.63
C PRO A 350 -35.76 -33.40 34.45
N LYS A 351 -36.03 -33.27 35.77
CA LYS A 351 -35.30 -32.49 36.80
C LYS A 351 -34.45 -33.39 37.74
N VAL A 352 -33.63 -32.78 38.64
CA VAL A 352 -33.11 -33.19 40.00
C VAL A 352 -31.62 -32.78 40.14
N GLN A 353 -31.07 -32.17 41.21
CA GLN A 353 -31.57 -31.51 42.45
C GLN A 353 -30.51 -30.52 43.01
N GLU A 354 -30.84 -29.74 44.05
CA GLU A 354 -29.90 -28.90 44.85
C GLU A 354 -29.53 -29.55 46.20
N ASN A 355 -28.45 -29.09 46.85
CA ASN A 355 -28.23 -29.30 48.30
C ASN A 355 -27.48 -28.12 48.95
N ALA A 356 -27.70 -27.91 50.26
CA ALA A 356 -27.56 -26.60 50.90
C ALA A 356 -26.29 -26.34 51.73
N LEU A 357 -26.03 -25.04 51.96
CA LEU A 357 -25.00 -24.47 52.85
C LEU A 357 -25.18 -24.83 54.32
N ASN A 358 -24.08 -24.81 55.08
CA ASN A 358 -24.11 -24.73 56.54
C ASN A 358 -22.93 -23.88 57.06
N LEU A 359 -23.16 -23.06 58.09
CA LEU A 359 -22.23 -22.05 58.63
C LEU A 359 -22.18 -22.15 60.17
N GLN A 360 -20.98 -22.13 60.74
CA GLN A 360 -20.76 -21.97 62.19
C GLN A 360 -19.63 -20.96 62.48
N PHE A 361 -19.62 -20.43 63.72
CA PHE A 361 -19.04 -19.13 64.08
C PHE A 361 -18.04 -19.19 65.25
N PHE A 362 -17.11 -18.22 65.28
CA PHE A 362 -16.29 -17.71 66.40
C PHE A 362 -15.28 -18.63 67.13
N SER A 363 -13.99 -18.23 67.15
CA SER A 363 -13.36 -17.49 68.28
C SER A 363 -11.82 -17.34 68.15
N ASN A 364 -11.24 -16.25 68.68
CA ASN A 364 -9.78 -16.08 68.88
C ASN A 364 -9.35 -16.68 70.23
N PRO A 365 -8.09 -17.15 70.36
CA PRO A 365 -7.21 -16.49 71.32
C PRO A 365 -5.70 -16.42 70.95
N THR A 366 -5.02 -15.56 71.70
CA THR A 366 -3.58 -15.22 71.71
C THR A 366 -2.68 -16.35 72.23
N SER A 367 -1.44 -16.51 71.68
CA SER A 367 -0.16 -16.55 72.43
C SER A 367 0.91 -17.52 71.88
N SER A 368 2.02 -16.96 71.38
CA SER A 368 3.41 -17.46 71.46
C SER A 368 3.79 -18.84 70.89
N GLY A 369 2.84 -19.68 70.46
CA GLY A 369 3.12 -20.96 69.79
C GLY A 369 3.18 -20.88 68.26
N ASP A 370 2.72 -19.76 67.69
CA ASP A 370 2.27 -19.69 66.29
C ASP A 370 3.38 -19.73 65.24
N VAL A 371 4.64 -19.51 65.62
CA VAL A 371 5.75 -19.37 64.65
C VAL A 371 6.15 -20.70 64.00
N LEU A 372 5.93 -21.83 64.65
CA LEU A 372 6.25 -23.16 64.08
C LEU A 372 5.04 -23.83 63.43
N ASN A 373 3.82 -23.57 63.91
CA ASN A 373 2.59 -23.98 63.21
C ASN A 373 2.34 -23.18 61.91
N LEU A 374 3.12 -22.13 61.64
CA LEU A 374 3.05 -21.37 60.39
C LEU A 374 3.64 -22.10 59.18
N PHE A 375 4.47 -23.12 59.39
CA PHE A 375 5.09 -23.90 58.30
C PHE A 375 4.35 -25.22 58.02
N ASP A 376 3.73 -25.83 59.02
CA ASP A 376 2.90 -27.03 58.85
C ASP A 376 1.51 -26.72 58.25
N ASN A 377 1.12 -25.44 58.18
CA ASN A 377 -0.07 -24.95 57.47
C ASN A 377 0.25 -24.31 56.10
N ILE A 378 1.34 -24.71 55.44
CA ILE A 378 1.48 -24.50 53.98
C ILE A 378 0.60 -25.55 53.27
N ASP A 379 -0.70 -25.45 53.53
CA ASP A 379 -1.75 -25.97 52.65
C ASP A 379 -1.66 -25.24 51.30
N LEU A 380 -2.23 -25.80 50.23
CA LEU A 380 -2.20 -25.29 48.85
C LEU A 380 -3.03 -24.00 48.64
N THR A 381 -3.13 -23.18 49.67
CA THR A 381 -4.00 -22.02 49.81
C THR A 381 -3.37 -20.70 49.36
N GLN A 382 -2.08 -20.66 49.00
CA GLN A 382 -1.44 -19.41 48.54
C GLN A 382 -2.06 -18.86 47.24
N GLU A 383 -2.42 -19.72 46.27
CA GLU A 383 -3.19 -19.30 45.08
C GLU A 383 -4.53 -18.65 45.46
N LYS A 384 -5.17 -19.16 46.52
CA LYS A 384 -6.45 -18.69 47.04
C LYS A 384 -6.39 -17.30 47.69
N THR A 385 -5.17 -16.78 47.94
CA THR A 385 -4.93 -15.43 48.49
C THR A 385 -4.38 -14.43 47.47
N LEU A 386 -3.76 -14.89 46.37
CA LEU A 386 -3.26 -14.00 45.30
C LEU A 386 -4.34 -13.55 44.31
N ILE A 387 -5.40 -14.35 44.16
CA ILE A 387 -6.44 -14.19 43.13
C ILE A 387 -7.77 -13.88 43.81
N SER A 388 -8.49 -12.86 43.32
CA SER A 388 -9.77 -12.47 43.93
C SER A 388 -10.87 -13.49 43.63
N ASP A 389 -11.90 -13.55 44.49
CA ASP A 389 -13.05 -14.42 44.25
C ASP A 389 -13.76 -14.12 42.92
N GLU A 390 -13.76 -12.86 42.47
CA GLU A 390 -14.26 -12.42 41.16
C GLU A 390 -13.43 -12.99 39.99
N ASP A 391 -12.10 -12.94 40.10
CA ASP A 391 -11.21 -13.54 39.07
C ASP A 391 -11.47 -15.04 38.99
N ARG A 392 -11.54 -15.72 40.14
CA ARG A 392 -11.76 -17.17 40.21
C ARG A 392 -13.12 -17.56 39.62
N GLU A 393 -14.19 -16.81 39.92
CA GLU A 393 -15.49 -17.04 39.31
C GLU A 393 -15.46 -16.84 37.78
N HIS A 394 -14.78 -15.81 37.29
CA HIS A 394 -14.65 -15.57 35.85
C HIS A 394 -13.87 -16.69 35.15
N ILE A 395 -12.78 -17.14 35.75
CA ILE A 395 -11.90 -18.17 35.20
C ILE A 395 -12.58 -19.54 35.23
N ASN A 396 -13.29 -19.89 36.31
CA ASN A 396 -14.08 -21.11 36.38
C ASN A 396 -15.12 -21.17 35.24
N LYS A 397 -15.84 -20.06 34.97
CA LYS A 397 -16.79 -19.98 33.85
C LYS A 397 -16.11 -20.10 32.48
N LEU A 398 -14.89 -19.60 32.32
CA LEU A 398 -14.09 -19.81 31.10
C LEU A 398 -13.68 -21.28 30.95
N GLU A 399 -13.31 -21.96 32.03
CA GLU A 399 -12.96 -23.38 32.01
C GLU A 399 -14.18 -24.28 31.76
N GLU A 400 -15.32 -24.02 32.40
CA GLU A 400 -16.60 -24.68 32.13
C GLU A 400 -16.99 -24.53 30.65
N SER A 401 -16.92 -23.31 30.12
CA SER A 401 -17.18 -23.05 28.70
C SER A 401 -16.19 -23.77 27.79
N TYR A 402 -14.89 -23.81 28.12
CA TYR A 402 -13.88 -24.53 27.36
C TYR A 402 -14.14 -26.05 27.34
N ARG A 403 -14.38 -26.66 28.51
CA ARG A 403 -14.67 -28.09 28.64
C ARG A 403 -15.95 -28.51 27.95
N ALA A 404 -17.02 -27.73 28.10
CA ALA A 404 -18.29 -27.97 27.39
C ALA A 404 -18.11 -27.86 25.87
N THR A 405 -17.38 -26.85 25.40
CA THR A 405 -17.09 -26.67 23.97
C THR A 405 -16.27 -27.85 23.42
N LEU A 406 -15.22 -28.26 24.13
CA LEU A 406 -14.36 -29.38 23.74
C LEU A 406 -15.16 -30.68 23.66
N SER A 407 -15.96 -31.00 24.68
CA SER A 407 -16.79 -32.21 24.71
C SER A 407 -17.82 -32.26 23.58
N VAL A 408 -18.38 -31.12 23.15
CA VAL A 408 -19.27 -31.05 21.98
C VAL A 408 -18.52 -31.37 20.69
N PHE A 409 -17.32 -30.81 20.49
CA PHE A 409 -16.51 -31.09 19.29
C PHE A 409 -15.97 -32.53 19.27
N GLU A 410 -15.53 -33.08 20.41
CA GLU A 410 -15.08 -34.47 20.53
C GLU A 410 -16.23 -35.46 20.21
N ASN A 411 -17.43 -35.21 20.73
CA ASN A 411 -18.61 -36.02 20.44
C ASN A 411 -19.02 -35.92 18.96
N HIS A 412 -19.00 -34.71 18.38
CA HIS A 412 -19.31 -34.54 16.96
C HIS A 412 -18.27 -35.20 16.05
N LEU A 413 -16.98 -35.10 16.38
CA LEU A 413 -15.89 -35.80 15.70
C LEU A 413 -16.09 -37.32 15.76
N GLN A 414 -16.44 -37.87 16.93
CA GLN A 414 -16.76 -39.29 17.09
C GLN A 414 -17.93 -39.72 16.19
N GLN A 415 -19.03 -38.95 16.15
CA GLN A 415 -20.18 -39.25 15.29
C GLN A 415 -19.79 -39.27 13.80
N LEU A 416 -18.96 -38.34 13.34
CA LEU A 416 -18.49 -38.30 11.95
C LEU A 416 -17.53 -39.46 11.64
N GLN A 417 -16.69 -39.87 12.59
CA GLN A 417 -15.82 -41.04 12.47
C GLN A 417 -16.62 -42.36 12.45
N GLU A 418 -17.70 -42.47 13.23
CA GLU A 418 -18.62 -43.61 13.21
C GLU A 418 -19.36 -43.70 11.86
N LEU A 419 -19.84 -42.58 11.32
CA LEU A 419 -20.42 -42.51 9.97
C LEU A 419 -19.40 -42.90 8.89
N HIS A 420 -18.16 -42.43 8.99
CA HIS A 420 -17.08 -42.83 8.08
C HIS A 420 -16.82 -44.34 8.15
N GLY A 421 -16.81 -44.94 9.35
CA GLY A 421 -16.68 -46.39 9.52
C GLY A 421 -17.88 -47.19 8.98
N GLN A 422 -19.09 -46.64 9.05
CA GLN A 422 -20.31 -47.30 8.59
C GLN A 422 -20.46 -47.31 7.05
N TYR A 423 -20.05 -46.22 6.38
CA TYR A 423 -20.27 -46.04 4.94
C TYR A 423 -18.98 -46.13 4.09
N GLY A 424 -17.80 -46.19 4.72
CA GLY A 424 -16.50 -46.19 4.04
C GLY A 424 -16.27 -47.40 3.10
N ASP A 425 -16.73 -48.59 3.47
CA ASP A 425 -16.57 -49.81 2.65
C ASP A 425 -17.60 -49.93 1.51
N TYR A 426 -18.63 -49.07 1.45
CA TYR A 426 -19.71 -49.19 0.46
C TYR A 426 -19.36 -48.57 -0.91
N PHE A 427 -18.33 -47.74 -0.97
CA PHE A 427 -17.90 -47.02 -2.19
C PHE A 427 -16.40 -47.20 -2.45
N ASP A 428 -16.04 -48.22 -3.22
CA ASP A 428 -14.66 -48.47 -3.72
C ASP A 428 -14.26 -47.49 -4.85
N VAL A 429 -14.77 -46.25 -4.82
CA VAL A 429 -14.75 -45.32 -5.96
C VAL A 429 -14.62 -43.85 -5.53
N THR A 430 -13.46 -43.28 -5.89
CA THR A 430 -13.09 -41.85 -6.01
C THR A 430 -13.22 -40.91 -4.80
N GLU A 431 -12.24 -40.00 -4.72
CA GLU A 431 -12.03 -39.02 -3.64
C GLU A 431 -13.16 -37.98 -3.47
N GLU A 432 -14.09 -37.92 -4.43
CA GLU A 432 -15.16 -36.91 -4.49
C GLU A 432 -16.33 -37.21 -3.53
N THR A 433 -16.71 -38.48 -3.35
CA THR A 433 -17.92 -38.84 -2.57
C THR A 433 -17.77 -38.58 -1.07
N PHE A 434 -16.55 -38.78 -0.52
CA PHE A 434 -16.22 -38.51 0.88
C PHE A 434 -15.66 -37.09 1.12
N SER A 435 -15.54 -36.26 0.09
CA SER A 435 -15.03 -34.88 0.19
C SER A 435 -15.77 -34.05 1.23
N PHE A 436 -17.10 -34.22 1.32
CA PHE A 436 -17.95 -33.52 2.28
C PHE A 436 -17.58 -33.85 3.74
N LEU A 437 -17.57 -35.13 4.13
CA LEU A 437 -17.22 -35.55 5.49
C LEU A 437 -15.74 -35.31 5.84
N ARG A 438 -14.82 -35.49 4.88
CA ARG A 438 -13.37 -35.32 5.11
C ARG A 438 -13.01 -33.86 5.44
N GLY A 439 -13.67 -32.90 4.77
CA GLY A 439 -13.51 -31.48 5.05
C GLY A 439 -14.00 -31.10 6.45
N ASP A 440 -15.20 -31.54 6.80
CA ASP A 440 -15.81 -31.24 8.11
C ASP A 440 -15.02 -31.86 9.27
N VAL A 441 -14.58 -33.13 9.14
CA VAL A 441 -13.71 -33.80 10.13
C VAL A 441 -12.42 -33.00 10.35
N HIS A 442 -11.72 -32.61 9.27
CA HIS A 442 -10.47 -31.88 9.38
C HIS A 442 -10.62 -30.50 10.04
N GLU A 443 -11.67 -29.74 9.72
CA GLU A 443 -11.91 -28.45 10.37
C GLU A 443 -12.31 -28.60 11.85
N ILE A 444 -12.97 -29.70 12.24
CA ILE A 444 -13.26 -30.01 13.66
C ILE A 444 -11.99 -30.39 14.42
N GLU A 445 -11.14 -31.27 13.86
CA GLU A 445 -9.84 -31.65 14.45
C GLU A 445 -8.97 -30.39 14.67
N LYS A 446 -8.79 -29.58 13.63
CA LYS A 446 -8.09 -28.31 13.67
C LYS A 446 -8.72 -27.31 14.64
N ARG A 447 -10.04 -27.33 14.82
CA ARG A 447 -10.72 -26.50 15.84
C ARG A 447 -10.35 -26.99 17.25
N ILE A 448 -10.36 -28.29 17.50
CA ILE A 448 -9.95 -28.92 18.77
C ILE A 448 -8.50 -28.54 19.12
N GLU A 449 -7.57 -28.65 18.16
CA GLU A 449 -6.17 -28.22 18.32
C GLU A 449 -6.06 -26.73 18.72
N CYS A 450 -6.85 -25.87 18.07
CA CYS A 450 -6.86 -24.43 18.35
C CYS A 450 -7.52 -24.06 19.69
N LEU A 451 -8.53 -24.81 20.16
CA LEU A 451 -9.33 -24.45 21.36
C LEU A 451 -8.47 -24.27 22.63
N LYS A 452 -7.43 -25.09 22.80
CA LYS A 452 -6.47 -24.95 23.90
C LYS A 452 -5.72 -23.61 23.83
N SER A 453 -5.26 -23.20 22.64
CA SER A 453 -4.60 -21.90 22.43
C SER A 453 -5.58 -20.74 22.70
N ASP A 454 -6.83 -20.85 22.24
CA ASP A 454 -7.90 -19.89 22.53
C ASP A 454 -8.15 -19.75 24.04
N PHE A 455 -8.17 -20.86 24.79
CA PHE A 455 -8.42 -20.86 26.23
C PHE A 455 -7.29 -20.18 27.02
N ILE A 456 -6.03 -20.55 26.76
CA ILE A 456 -4.85 -19.89 27.37
C ILE A 456 -4.85 -18.40 27.03
N SER A 457 -5.10 -18.05 25.76
CA SER A 457 -5.12 -16.65 25.29
C SER A 457 -6.19 -15.82 26.00
N LYS A 458 -7.39 -16.37 26.22
CA LYS A 458 -8.48 -15.71 26.97
C LYS A 458 -8.09 -15.41 28.41
N ILE A 459 -7.49 -16.36 29.13
CA ILE A 459 -7.07 -16.18 30.52
C ILE A 459 -5.91 -15.16 30.61
N CYS A 460 -4.87 -15.30 29.78
CA CYS A 460 -3.75 -14.35 29.75
C CYS A 460 -4.25 -12.93 29.44
N ARG A 461 -5.16 -12.78 28.47
CA ARG A 461 -5.76 -11.50 28.09
C ARG A 461 -6.65 -10.90 29.19
N TYR A 462 -7.33 -11.73 29.98
CA TYR A 462 -8.11 -11.26 31.14
C TYR A 462 -7.20 -10.57 32.16
N PHE A 463 -6.17 -11.26 32.66
CA PHE A 463 -5.23 -10.70 33.63
C PHE A 463 -4.46 -9.50 33.07
N THR A 464 -3.94 -9.61 31.84
CA THR A 464 -3.27 -8.51 31.12
C THR A 464 -4.15 -7.25 31.08
N LYS A 465 -5.45 -7.39 30.77
CA LYS A 465 -6.37 -6.25 30.65
C LYS A 465 -6.84 -5.73 32.01
N LYS A 466 -7.12 -6.60 32.99
CA LYS A 466 -7.62 -6.20 34.32
C LYS A 466 -6.53 -5.51 35.14
N TYR A 467 -5.33 -6.08 35.15
CA TYR A 467 -4.21 -5.63 35.98
C TYR A 467 -3.16 -4.79 35.24
N ASN A 468 -3.23 -4.66 33.91
CA ASN A 468 -2.24 -3.92 33.12
C ASN A 468 -0.81 -4.44 33.36
N ILE A 469 -0.65 -5.76 33.35
CA ILE A 469 0.62 -6.48 33.43
C ILE A 469 0.96 -7.11 32.07
N THR A 470 2.24 -7.40 31.84
CA THR A 470 2.72 -8.14 30.67
C THR A 470 2.82 -9.61 31.01
N ILE A 471 2.14 -10.46 30.25
CA ILE A 471 2.18 -11.93 30.38
C ILE A 471 2.74 -12.52 29.08
N ASP A 472 3.76 -13.36 29.20
CA ASP A 472 4.28 -14.15 28.07
C ASP A 472 3.34 -15.33 27.80
N TYR A 473 2.40 -15.10 26.90
CA TYR A 473 1.44 -16.08 26.41
C TYR A 473 2.11 -17.24 25.66
N GLU A 474 3.17 -16.99 24.86
CA GLU A 474 3.77 -18.05 24.03
C GLU A 474 4.57 -19.03 24.89
N SER A 475 5.24 -18.56 25.95
CA SER A 475 5.88 -19.45 26.95
C SER A 475 4.86 -20.44 27.56
N ILE A 476 3.70 -19.94 28.02
CA ILE A 476 2.63 -20.77 28.58
C ILE A 476 2.06 -21.71 27.50
N ARG A 477 1.76 -21.18 26.31
CA ARG A 477 1.17 -21.94 25.21
C ARG A 477 2.05 -23.13 24.82
N ASN A 478 3.36 -22.94 24.73
CA ASN A 478 4.32 -23.96 24.27
C ASN A 478 4.69 -25.00 25.34
N LYS A 479 4.39 -24.75 26.63
CA LYS A 479 4.69 -25.69 27.73
C LYS A 479 3.79 -26.94 27.74
N TYR A 480 2.54 -26.80 27.27
CA TYR A 480 1.53 -27.86 27.28
C TYR A 480 1.26 -28.38 25.87
N ASN A 481 1.13 -29.71 25.70
CA ASN A 481 0.75 -30.32 24.41
C ASN A 481 -0.67 -30.93 24.41
N THR A 482 -1.37 -30.86 25.54
CA THR A 482 -2.65 -31.54 25.80
C THR A 482 -3.69 -30.59 26.39
N LEU A 483 -4.83 -31.13 26.82
CA LEU A 483 -5.78 -30.47 27.72
C LEU A 483 -5.03 -29.77 28.86
N VAL A 484 -5.45 -28.53 29.17
CA VAL A 484 -4.87 -27.67 30.22
C VAL A 484 -6.00 -27.14 31.11
N THR A 485 -5.74 -27.07 32.41
CA THR A 485 -6.64 -26.53 33.43
C THR A 485 -6.41 -25.04 33.64
N SER A 486 -7.36 -24.33 34.26
CA SER A 486 -7.14 -22.95 34.65
C SER A 486 -6.10 -22.80 35.77
N GLN A 487 -6.04 -23.74 36.73
CA GLN A 487 -5.01 -23.76 37.77
C GLN A 487 -3.60 -23.78 37.16
N GLU A 488 -3.31 -24.67 36.21
CA GLU A 488 -2.00 -24.71 35.55
C GLU A 488 -1.63 -23.36 34.92
N ILE A 489 -2.54 -22.76 34.14
CA ILE A 489 -2.31 -21.44 33.53
C ILE A 489 -2.11 -20.35 34.60
N ILE A 490 -2.85 -20.41 35.70
CA ILE A 490 -2.71 -19.52 36.85
C ILE A 490 -1.32 -19.65 37.49
N SER A 491 -0.86 -20.87 37.75
CA SER A 491 0.44 -21.11 38.38
C SER A 491 1.58 -20.57 37.50
N GLU A 492 1.51 -20.75 36.18
CA GLU A 492 2.49 -20.15 35.24
C GLU A 492 2.46 -18.61 35.25
N ILE A 493 1.26 -18.01 35.33
CA ILE A 493 1.13 -16.55 35.43
C ILE A 493 1.76 -16.06 36.75
N ILE A 494 1.52 -16.75 37.86
CA ILE A 494 2.11 -16.44 39.18
C ILE A 494 3.64 -16.60 39.15
N GLU A 495 4.18 -17.62 38.46
CA GLU A 495 5.63 -17.77 38.24
C GLU A 495 6.20 -16.55 37.49
N GLN A 496 5.53 -16.09 36.42
CA GLN A 496 5.93 -14.87 35.69
C GLN A 496 5.81 -13.57 36.52
N LEU A 497 4.97 -13.54 37.57
CA LEU A 497 4.91 -12.40 38.49
C LEU A 497 6.21 -12.23 39.30
N ASP A 498 7.08 -13.25 39.41
CA ASP A 498 8.36 -13.17 40.12
C ASP A 498 8.20 -12.78 41.61
N GLY A 499 7.22 -13.41 42.28
CA GLY A 499 6.91 -13.19 43.69
C GLY A 499 6.16 -11.89 44.03
N PHE A 500 5.88 -11.03 43.05
CA PHE A 500 5.07 -9.83 43.24
C PHE A 500 3.56 -10.13 43.14
N SER A 501 2.72 -9.37 43.81
CA SER A 501 1.28 -9.35 43.49
C SER A 501 1.01 -8.73 42.12
N PHE A 502 -0.15 -9.03 41.51
CA PHE A 502 -0.59 -8.41 40.25
C PHE A 502 -0.52 -6.88 40.26
N ILE A 503 -0.84 -6.25 41.40
CA ILE A 503 -0.80 -4.79 41.55
C ILE A 503 0.65 -4.30 41.61
N GLU A 504 1.51 -4.93 42.41
CA GLU A 504 2.92 -4.53 42.53
C GLU A 504 3.68 -4.71 41.22
N LYS A 505 3.45 -5.82 40.50
CA LYS A 505 4.00 -6.07 39.18
C LYS A 505 3.59 -4.97 38.18
N ALA A 506 2.30 -4.63 38.13
CA ALA A 506 1.80 -3.55 37.28
C ALA A 506 2.44 -2.19 37.63
N GLN A 507 2.61 -1.88 38.92
CA GLN A 507 3.30 -0.67 39.37
C GLN A 507 4.78 -0.65 38.96
N GLN A 508 5.48 -1.79 39.06
CA GLN A 508 6.87 -1.95 38.67
C GLN A 508 7.05 -1.85 37.15
N GLU A 509 6.14 -2.44 36.37
CA GLU A 509 6.12 -2.34 34.90
C GLU A 509 5.89 -0.91 34.43
N ILE A 510 4.88 -0.21 34.97
CA ILE A 510 4.59 1.20 34.61
C ILE A 510 5.81 2.09 34.89
N LYS A 511 6.47 1.90 36.04
CA LYS A 511 7.72 2.62 36.38
C LYS A 511 8.84 2.27 35.39
N SER A 512 9.09 0.99 35.13
CA SER A 512 10.14 0.51 34.23
C SER A 512 9.95 0.99 32.79
N GLN A 513 8.70 0.98 32.29
CA GLN A 513 8.34 1.51 30.97
C GLN A 513 8.61 3.02 30.88
N LEU A 514 8.19 3.82 31.88
CA LEU A 514 8.46 5.26 31.87
C LEU A 514 9.97 5.57 31.98
N GLN A 515 10.71 4.84 32.80
CA GLN A 515 12.17 4.98 32.92
C GLN A 515 12.88 4.65 31.60
N LYS A 516 12.47 3.57 30.91
CA LYS A 516 12.97 3.23 29.57
C LYS A 516 12.72 4.37 28.58
N GLU A 517 11.49 4.89 28.51
CA GLU A 517 11.14 5.98 27.60
C GLU A 517 11.74 7.34 27.96
N THR A 518 12.20 7.55 29.21
CA THR A 518 12.83 8.79 29.65
C THR A 518 14.35 8.72 29.77
N SER A 519 14.95 7.53 29.63
CA SER A 519 16.40 7.28 29.76
C SER A 519 17.29 8.16 28.86
N TYR A 520 16.84 8.42 27.62
CA TYR A 520 17.52 9.25 26.64
C TYR A 520 17.05 10.72 26.63
N ILE A 521 16.10 11.07 27.51
CA ILE A 521 15.44 12.38 27.54
C ILE A 521 16.14 13.32 28.51
N LYS A 522 16.42 14.54 28.03
CA LYS A 522 16.97 15.60 28.89
C LYS A 522 15.89 16.15 29.81
N THR A 523 15.72 15.52 30.98
CA THR A 523 14.81 15.99 32.02
C THR A 523 15.42 17.16 32.80
N LYS A 524 14.58 18.13 33.19
CA LYS A 524 14.92 19.20 34.14
C LYS A 524 13.87 19.24 35.24
N VAL A 525 14.29 19.22 36.50
CA VAL A 525 13.42 19.45 37.66
C VAL A 525 13.70 20.86 38.18
N LYS A 526 12.67 21.68 38.39
CA LYS A 526 12.80 23.02 38.99
C LYS A 526 11.56 23.34 39.84
N ASN A 527 11.77 23.58 41.13
CA ASN A 527 10.71 23.85 42.11
C ASN A 527 9.63 22.76 42.07
N ASN A 528 8.40 23.09 41.69
CA ASN A 528 7.26 22.19 41.55
C ASN A 528 7.00 21.74 40.10
N LYS A 529 7.94 21.96 39.17
CA LYS A 529 7.78 21.61 37.75
C LYS A 529 8.87 20.65 37.28
N ILE A 530 8.46 19.64 36.52
CA ILE A 530 9.34 18.76 35.75
C ILE A 530 9.16 19.09 34.26
N SER A 531 10.27 19.20 33.53
CA SER A 531 10.29 19.43 32.08
C SER A 531 11.02 18.30 31.36
N LEU A 532 10.28 17.53 30.57
CA LEU A 532 10.79 16.47 29.69
C LEU A 532 10.97 17.08 28.29
N ASN A 533 12.19 17.09 27.73
CA ASN A 533 12.45 17.68 26.40
C ASN A 533 12.47 16.60 25.32
N ASN A 534 11.83 16.84 24.17
CA ASN A 534 11.71 15.88 23.06
C ASN A 534 11.02 14.56 23.46
N PHE A 535 10.02 14.63 24.35
CA PHE A 535 9.27 13.48 24.84
C PHE A 535 8.28 12.93 23.81
N PHE A 536 7.64 13.83 23.04
CA PHE A 536 6.75 13.48 21.94
C PHE A 536 7.16 14.17 20.64
N TYR A 537 6.78 13.57 19.53
CA TYR A 537 6.92 14.12 18.19
C TYR A 537 5.55 14.33 17.56
N ILE A 538 5.37 15.47 16.90
CA ILE A 538 4.20 15.72 16.05
C ILE A 538 4.40 14.94 14.75
N ASP A 539 3.32 14.35 14.24
CA ASP A 539 3.30 13.63 12.97
C ASP A 539 3.59 14.62 11.81
N SER A 540 4.74 14.45 11.15
CA SER A 540 5.20 15.34 10.08
C SER A 540 4.29 15.32 8.85
N PHE A 541 3.59 14.22 8.60
CA PHE A 541 2.64 14.08 7.49
C PHE A 541 1.36 14.88 7.74
N GLU A 542 0.95 15.05 8.99
CA GLU A 542 -0.28 15.79 9.33
C GLU A 542 -0.05 17.30 9.41
N ILE A 543 1.18 17.72 9.74
CA ILE A 543 1.59 19.14 9.73
C ILE A 543 1.36 19.78 8.35
N GLN A 544 1.60 19.06 7.25
CA GLN A 544 1.43 19.60 5.90
C GLN A 544 -0.03 19.95 5.59
N PHE A 545 -1.00 19.26 6.20
CA PHE A 545 -2.43 19.55 6.11
C PHE A 545 -2.92 20.53 7.18
N GLY A 546 -2.02 21.26 7.83
CA GLY A 546 -2.33 22.20 8.92
C GLY A 546 -2.78 21.55 10.23
N LYS A 547 -2.77 20.21 10.32
CA LYS A 547 -3.26 19.44 11.46
C LYS A 547 -2.12 19.14 12.43
N TYR A 548 -2.42 19.13 13.72
CA TYR A 548 -1.45 18.88 14.78
C TYR A 548 -1.82 17.60 15.52
N LYS A 549 -1.22 16.49 15.07
CA LYS A 549 -1.43 15.14 15.60
C LYS A 549 -0.16 14.65 16.29
N ILE A 550 -0.30 14.02 17.44
CA ILE A 550 0.82 13.32 18.07
C ILE A 550 1.10 12.04 17.28
N SER A 551 2.34 11.84 16.85
CA SER A 551 2.79 10.62 16.15
C SER A 551 2.51 9.36 16.97
N TYR A 552 2.26 8.22 16.30
CA TYR A 552 1.80 6.97 16.95
C TYR A 552 2.66 6.59 18.17
N ASN A 553 3.97 6.40 17.97
CA ASN A 553 4.90 6.00 19.05
C ASN A 553 4.96 7.03 20.19
N SER A 554 4.67 8.30 19.90
CA SER A 554 4.64 9.36 20.91
C SER A 554 3.32 9.42 21.69
N TYR A 555 2.23 8.92 21.10
CA TYR A 555 0.94 8.76 21.78
C TYR A 555 1.01 7.64 22.83
N ASP A 556 1.70 6.53 22.52
CA ASP A 556 1.91 5.45 23.48
C ASP A 556 2.77 5.91 24.67
N ARG A 557 3.84 6.69 24.40
CA ARG A 557 4.61 7.38 25.45
C ARG A 557 3.76 8.30 26.31
N ALA A 558 2.83 9.04 25.69
CA ALA A 558 1.90 9.88 26.44
C ALA A 558 0.99 9.01 27.34
N ILE A 559 0.45 7.90 26.85
CA ILE A 559 -0.33 6.95 27.68
C ILE A 559 0.51 6.46 28.87
N ILE A 560 1.76 6.04 28.66
CA ILE A 560 2.67 5.58 29.73
C ILE A 560 2.89 6.70 30.77
N LEU A 561 3.15 7.93 30.33
CA LEU A 561 3.31 9.08 31.22
C LEU A 561 2.04 9.36 32.04
N PHE A 562 0.87 9.37 31.40
CA PHE A 562 -0.40 9.60 32.09
C PHE A 562 -0.73 8.46 33.07
N LYS A 563 -0.45 7.19 32.74
CA LYS A 563 -0.57 6.05 33.67
C LYS A 563 0.33 6.23 34.90
N ALA A 564 1.60 6.58 34.69
CA ALA A 564 2.55 6.81 35.79
C ALA A 564 2.15 7.99 36.68
N LEU A 565 1.66 9.09 36.08
CA LEU A 565 1.15 10.25 36.81
C LEU A 565 -0.10 9.90 37.64
N TYR A 566 -1.05 9.15 37.06
CA TYR A 566 -2.26 8.72 37.77
C TYR A 566 -1.95 7.72 38.91
N LEU A 567 -1.03 6.78 38.67
CA LEU A 567 -0.53 5.86 39.68
C LEU A 567 0.14 6.61 40.84
N PHE A 568 0.95 7.64 40.54
CA PHE A 568 1.58 8.48 41.56
C PHE A 568 0.55 9.28 42.39
N ASP A 569 -0.51 9.78 41.76
CA ASP A 569 -1.55 10.58 42.45
C ASP A 569 -2.49 9.75 43.31
N SER A 570 -2.99 8.65 42.75
CA SER A 570 -4.14 7.90 43.27
C SER A 570 -3.81 6.50 43.79
N GLY A 571 -2.64 5.95 43.43
CA GLY A 571 -2.29 4.54 43.68
C GLY A 571 -2.92 3.54 42.68
N ALA A 572 -3.82 3.99 41.80
CA ALA A 572 -4.50 3.12 40.85
C ALA A 572 -3.72 2.92 39.54
N ILE A 573 -3.70 1.68 39.06
CA ILE A 573 -2.98 1.22 37.86
C ILE A 573 -3.72 1.51 36.54
N ASN A 574 -5.05 1.62 36.59
CA ASN A 574 -5.91 1.84 35.43
C ASN A 574 -6.41 3.29 35.40
N LEU A 575 -6.17 4.01 34.30
CA LEU A 575 -6.68 5.37 34.10
C LEU A 575 -8.22 5.42 34.24
N SER A 576 -8.74 6.50 34.85
CA SER A 576 -10.17 6.82 34.80
C SER A 576 -10.62 7.13 33.37
N GLU A 577 -11.91 6.93 33.06
CA GLU A 577 -12.44 7.21 31.72
C GLU A 577 -12.26 8.69 31.31
N GLU A 578 -12.41 9.63 32.25
CA GLU A 578 -12.13 11.06 32.01
C GLU A 578 -10.70 11.29 31.52
N LEU A 579 -9.71 10.63 32.13
CA LEU A 579 -8.30 10.73 31.72
C LEU A 579 -8.02 9.99 30.42
N LYS A 580 -8.70 8.86 30.15
CA LYS A 580 -8.62 8.17 28.85
C LYS A 580 -9.13 9.06 27.72
N GLU A 581 -10.30 9.69 27.88
CA GLU A 581 -10.82 10.65 26.89
C GLU A 581 -9.92 11.88 26.76
N ARG A 582 -9.38 12.40 27.88
CA ARG A 582 -8.41 13.49 27.82
C ARG A 582 -7.18 13.10 26.99
N VAL A 583 -6.58 11.93 27.24
CA VAL A 583 -5.41 11.45 26.47
C VAL A 583 -5.75 11.22 25.00
N LYS A 584 -6.90 10.62 24.68
CA LYS A 584 -7.39 10.48 23.29
C LYS A 584 -7.50 11.84 22.60
N SER A 585 -8.03 12.86 23.28
CA SER A 585 -8.16 14.22 22.73
C SER A 585 -6.81 14.92 22.45
N LEU A 586 -5.71 14.50 23.11
CA LEU A 586 -4.36 14.98 22.77
C LEU A 586 -3.84 14.42 21.45
N ARG A 587 -4.39 13.29 20.96
CA ARG A 587 -3.99 12.69 19.68
C ARG A 587 -4.60 13.41 18.49
N TYR A 588 -5.88 13.75 18.59
CA TYR A 588 -6.68 14.34 17.51
C TYR A 588 -7.20 15.72 17.96
N SER A 589 -6.57 16.78 17.46
CA SER A 589 -7.01 18.15 17.73
C SER A 589 -7.10 18.97 16.46
N GLU A 590 -8.30 19.41 16.14
CA GLU A 590 -8.59 20.24 14.97
C GLU A 590 -8.16 21.71 15.20
N ASN A 591 -7.98 22.13 16.46
CA ASN A 591 -7.84 23.54 16.86
C ASN A 591 -6.57 23.86 17.67
N ASN A 592 -5.46 23.13 17.49
CA ASN A 592 -4.21 23.29 18.27
C ASN A 592 -4.34 23.10 19.81
N ASN A 593 -5.49 22.65 20.31
CA ASN A 593 -5.78 22.51 21.75
C ASN A 593 -4.86 21.52 22.48
N VAL A 594 -4.09 20.68 21.78
CA VAL A 594 -3.03 19.85 22.39
C VAL A 594 -2.02 20.71 23.15
N PHE A 595 -1.67 21.90 22.65
CA PHE A 595 -0.58 22.74 23.19
C PHE A 595 -1.00 23.73 24.30
N THR A 596 -2.26 23.67 24.75
CA THR A 596 -2.72 24.43 25.90
C THR A 596 -2.22 23.79 27.20
N THR A 597 -2.47 24.47 28.33
CA THR A 597 -2.28 23.86 29.65
C THR A 597 -3.51 23.01 29.96
N HIS A 598 -3.33 21.72 30.19
CA HIS A 598 -4.39 20.81 30.62
C HIS A 598 -4.32 20.66 32.14
N GLU A 599 -5.32 21.17 32.85
CA GLU A 599 -5.48 20.91 34.28
C GLU A 599 -5.97 19.47 34.48
N LEU A 600 -5.43 18.80 35.51
CA LEU A 600 -5.62 17.34 35.69
C LEU A 600 -6.52 16.97 36.89
N ASN A 601 -7.02 17.94 37.65
CA ASN A 601 -7.90 17.76 38.82
C ASN A 601 -7.40 16.70 39.84
N MET A 602 -6.08 16.52 39.91
CA MET A 602 -5.36 15.56 40.75
C MET A 602 -4.87 16.20 42.06
N LYS A 603 -4.55 15.40 43.08
CA LYS A 603 -4.19 15.89 44.43
C LYS A 603 -2.73 16.38 44.52
N LYS A 604 -1.82 15.65 43.90
CA LYS A 604 -0.37 15.89 43.83
C LYS A 604 0.02 16.62 42.54
N ILE A 605 -0.76 16.47 41.47
CA ILE A 605 -0.48 17.01 40.13
C ILE A 605 -1.52 18.06 39.77
N LYS A 606 -1.06 19.24 39.34
CA LYS A 606 -1.92 20.38 39.02
C LYS A 606 -2.25 20.41 37.53
N SER A 607 -1.24 20.38 36.67
CA SER A 607 -1.43 20.50 35.22
C SER A 607 -0.28 19.90 34.41
N ILE A 608 -0.55 19.67 33.12
CA ILE A 608 0.41 19.25 32.11
C ILE A 608 0.30 20.16 30.88
N LYS A 609 1.44 20.54 30.29
CA LYS A 609 1.49 21.37 29.08
C LYS A 609 2.42 20.76 28.05
N LEU A 610 1.90 20.56 26.85
CA LEU A 610 2.63 20.06 25.69
C LEU A 610 3.07 21.26 24.82
N TYR A 611 4.27 21.21 24.24
CA TYR A 611 4.82 22.28 23.39
C TYR A 611 5.16 21.76 21.99
N LYS A 612 5.05 22.61 20.96
CA LYS A 612 5.29 22.24 19.55
C LYS A 612 6.68 21.64 19.26
N ASN A 613 7.67 21.90 20.13
CA ASN A 613 9.02 21.32 20.06
C ASN A 613 9.18 19.98 20.80
N GLY A 614 8.08 19.29 21.13
CA GLY A 614 8.11 17.99 21.82
C GLY A 614 8.42 18.06 23.31
N ARG A 615 8.54 19.26 23.90
CA ARG A 615 8.69 19.43 25.35
C ARG A 615 7.35 19.20 26.06
N VAL A 616 7.39 18.52 27.20
CA VAL A 616 6.29 18.39 28.15
C VAL A 616 6.71 19.05 29.46
N ASP A 617 5.87 19.95 29.97
CA ASP A 617 5.97 20.46 31.34
C ASP A 617 4.87 19.85 32.21
N ILE A 618 5.24 19.33 33.37
CA ILE A 618 4.34 18.77 34.39
C ILE A 618 4.45 19.65 35.63
N GLU A 619 3.34 20.23 36.09
CA GLU A 619 3.28 21.08 37.28
C GLU A 619 2.61 20.32 38.42
N PHE A 620 3.32 20.20 39.55
CA PHE A 620 2.87 19.55 40.77
C PHE A 620 2.34 20.58 41.76
N THR A 621 1.49 20.14 42.69
CA THR A 621 0.96 21.00 43.77
C THR A 621 2.02 21.36 44.81
N SER A 622 3.14 20.62 44.87
CA SER A 622 4.28 20.89 45.75
C SER A 622 5.63 20.53 45.10
N SER A 623 6.69 21.23 45.51
CA SER A 623 8.07 20.90 45.16
C SER A 623 8.57 19.60 45.82
N HIS A 624 7.85 19.09 46.83
CA HIS A 624 8.09 17.76 47.39
C HIS A 624 7.69 16.68 46.39
N TYR A 625 6.43 16.70 45.94
CA TYR A 625 5.89 15.73 44.97
C TYR A 625 6.66 15.70 43.64
N ALA A 626 7.12 16.86 43.14
CA ALA A 626 7.97 16.91 41.95
C ALA A 626 9.32 16.19 42.13
N ARG A 627 9.89 16.18 43.35
CA ARG A 627 11.13 15.46 43.67
C ARG A 627 10.89 13.97 43.91
N GLU A 628 9.79 13.63 44.59
CA GLU A 628 9.34 12.25 44.80
C GLU A 628 9.11 11.54 43.46
N PHE A 629 8.33 12.12 42.55
CA PHE A 629 8.11 11.56 41.21
C PHE A 629 9.40 11.47 40.39
N ALA A 630 10.25 12.52 40.42
CA ALA A 630 11.52 12.49 39.69
C ALA A 630 12.47 11.38 40.18
N LYS A 631 12.45 11.08 41.49
CA LYS A 631 13.24 9.99 42.07
C LYS A 631 12.63 8.63 41.71
N ASP A 632 11.36 8.41 42.02
CA ASP A 632 10.78 7.07 42.05
C ASP A 632 10.23 6.60 40.68
N PHE A 633 9.83 7.54 39.81
CA PHE A 633 9.28 7.25 38.47
C PHE A 633 10.24 7.58 37.32
N LEU A 634 11.21 8.48 37.53
CA LEU A 634 12.19 8.87 36.50
C LEU A 634 13.64 8.46 36.84
N ASN A 635 13.89 7.88 38.02
CA ASN A 635 15.22 7.48 38.51
C ASN A 635 16.27 8.62 38.52
N ILE A 636 15.83 9.85 38.79
CA ILE A 636 16.69 11.05 38.80
C ILE A 636 17.17 11.31 40.23
N VAL A 637 18.33 10.76 40.57
CA VAL A 637 18.92 10.82 41.92
C VAL A 637 19.51 12.20 42.27
N LYS A 638 19.66 13.12 41.30
CA LYS A 638 20.21 14.48 41.51
C LYS A 638 19.18 15.57 41.18
N ALA A 639 18.59 16.15 42.22
CA ALA A 639 18.13 17.53 42.15
C ALA A 639 19.37 18.45 42.08
N ALA A 640 19.31 19.45 41.20
CA ALA A 640 20.26 20.56 41.14
C ALA A 640 19.69 21.77 41.92
#